data_AF-A0A1F7FXF6-F1
#
_entry.id   AF-A0A1F7FXF6-F1
#
_cell.length_a   1.000
_cell.length_b   1.000
_cell.length_c   1.000
_cell.angle_alpha   90.00
_cell.angle_beta   90.00
_cell.angle_gamma   90.00
#
_symmetry.space_group_name_H-M   'P 1'
#
loop_
_entity.id
_entity.type
_entity.pdbx_description
1 polymer ?
#
loop_
_entity_poly.entity_id
_entity_poly.type
_entity_poly.pdbx_seq_one_letter_code
_entity_poly.pdbx_strand_id
1 'polypeptide(L)'
;MNEVALKRIKELREKITTAVAGNLGATFAESTRARLTLLLAEAGLPHSEGIVFSYLQNHPEQEEAIIAGNKFGSEEIETFLLGLLKQQRSAHRDLIVEQLGMRKKADLVARLQPYLADADRHVRFQTANALFNIGGKDAALALCDFISDPDEWISMTILRLLCIMRELDSIPILIEKYHQDEDLRRKALMISFLARFRSVTLLPIFDEGIQARDARLRANSIEAIGNLSLPPDDIKNRIEQHLHDPNNRIRANAILAIAKLEPEKIKPEIQEMVASNDVQLRRSAAFILGMIPSDEYHDLGAALVADKSEVVRKRMIQSLRNFSSEFVFNQLDLALSDQNKWIRKHAIDMAARLSKFPHKKILGLLKTERAAPNLEACLNFFTFHPIEESMNAIKLHVKDRRLPVVKALLAAVAAIGGVEGVKSVAPRLEQRDPQVIRALSEILIKAGERKILEDLVERFSQLKHENQVEALIPSLSSSLKILEQGDSMPEPLLKSFEKIEVAERPLTPPRPAEPAAEPEENEEPGLPIPEEVSEKPRDEARNVEEPAELDLDLGEEGDSEIPGLLSLGDLGGSGMAEDKPVVKKPIREKPRVSPHYRAGLKYYNVGKYKKALAEFSKLLETEEAPPANVFLYMGLMQCEQENYEQARDYLQTFLGKDPNHSKANFVLGKVYRQLKLWNGLIDIYEKFVGGELEASPKMKTKIYHDLGIACVLVAHYERGAQLLDSLIKLHPEDAEVGYYLALAHFHMNKISSASQILHQASKAPASNKRISKLIEALAVKVRSGGI
;
A
#
# COMPACT_ATOMS: atom_id res chain seq x y z
N MET A 1 -4.23 -16.73 9.79
CA MET A 1 -3.82 -18.03 10.34
C MET A 1 -4.41 -18.21 11.71
N ASN A 2 -5.06 -19.34 11.98
CA ASN A 2 -5.40 -19.78 13.35
C ASN A 2 -4.29 -20.69 13.94
N GLU A 3 -4.40 -21.03 15.23
CA GLU A 3 -3.43 -21.88 15.93
C GLU A 3 -3.32 -23.29 15.32
N VAL A 4 -4.43 -23.83 14.81
CA VAL A 4 -4.48 -25.14 14.13
C VAL A 4 -3.62 -25.13 12.87
N ALA A 5 -3.69 -24.07 12.07
CA ALA A 5 -2.84 -23.88 10.90
C ALA A 5 -1.36 -23.69 11.26
N LEU A 6 -1.06 -22.89 12.29
CA LEU A 6 0.31 -22.73 12.81
C LEU A 6 0.91 -24.08 13.24
N LYS A 7 0.17 -24.85 14.03
CA LYS A 7 0.58 -26.19 14.50
C LYS A 7 0.84 -27.14 13.33
N ARG A 8 -0.12 -27.28 12.40
CA ARG A 8 0.01 -28.19 11.24
C ARG A 8 1.16 -27.81 10.30
N ILE A 9 1.42 -26.52 10.10
CA ILE A 9 2.58 -26.07 9.30
C ILE A 9 3.90 -26.34 10.02
N LYS A 10 3.94 -26.23 11.37
CA LYS A 10 5.10 -26.65 12.17
C LYS A 10 5.33 -28.16 12.06
N GLU A 11 4.29 -28.98 12.21
CA GLU A 11 4.35 -30.45 12.05
C GLU A 11 4.85 -30.86 10.65
N LEU A 12 4.43 -30.16 9.58
CA LEU A 12 4.96 -30.39 8.24
C LEU A 12 6.45 -30.04 8.14
N ARG A 13 6.88 -28.90 8.70
CA ARG A 13 8.30 -28.51 8.76
C ARG A 13 9.12 -29.53 9.57
N GLU A 14 8.58 -30.06 10.67
CA GLU A 14 9.21 -31.11 11.48
C GLU A 14 9.36 -32.43 10.71
N LYS A 15 8.31 -32.87 9.99
CA LYS A 15 8.38 -34.05 9.10
C LYS A 15 9.40 -33.87 7.98
N ILE A 16 9.43 -32.70 7.32
CA ILE A 16 10.42 -32.37 6.29
C ILE A 16 11.83 -32.41 6.87
N THR A 17 12.07 -31.71 7.99
CA THR A 17 13.39 -31.64 8.64
C THR A 17 13.90 -33.03 9.03
N THR A 18 13.01 -33.87 9.58
CA THR A 18 13.33 -35.27 9.93
C THR A 18 13.69 -36.10 8.69
N ALA A 19 12.92 -35.98 7.60
CA ALA A 19 13.17 -36.73 6.36
C ALA A 19 14.46 -36.29 5.64
N VAL A 20 14.80 -34.99 5.72
CA VAL A 20 16.06 -34.44 5.17
C VAL A 20 17.25 -34.83 6.05
N ALA A 21 17.14 -34.74 7.38
CA ALA A 21 18.18 -35.15 8.31
C ALA A 21 18.53 -36.65 8.19
N GLY A 22 17.52 -37.52 8.03
CA GLY A 22 17.73 -38.94 7.78
C GLY A 22 18.48 -39.24 6.47
N ASN A 23 18.30 -38.39 5.45
CA ASN A 23 19.02 -38.50 4.17
C ASN A 23 20.44 -37.91 4.22
N LEU A 24 20.71 -36.92 5.07
CA LEU A 24 22.05 -36.32 5.23
C LEU A 24 23.11 -37.28 5.82
N GLY A 25 22.67 -38.36 6.48
CA GLY A 25 23.52 -39.45 6.97
C GLY A 25 23.85 -40.54 5.95
N ALA A 26 23.33 -40.46 4.72
CA ALA A 26 23.63 -41.41 3.65
C ALA A 26 24.90 -41.04 2.87
N THR A 27 25.51 -42.02 2.22
CA THR A 27 26.69 -41.84 1.36
C THR A 27 26.28 -41.29 -0.02
N PHE A 28 25.86 -40.02 -0.05
CA PHE A 28 25.59 -39.25 -1.27
C PHE A 28 26.78 -38.35 -1.62
N ALA A 29 26.85 -37.84 -2.85
CA ALA A 29 27.85 -36.87 -3.26
C ALA A 29 27.67 -35.52 -2.53
N GLU A 30 28.75 -34.77 -2.33
CA GLU A 30 28.69 -33.49 -1.60
C GLU A 30 27.76 -32.46 -2.24
N SER A 31 27.60 -32.46 -3.57
CA SER A 31 26.60 -31.62 -4.23
C SER A 31 25.17 -31.94 -3.78
N THR A 32 24.85 -33.20 -3.48
CA THR A 32 23.55 -33.60 -2.92
C THR A 32 23.46 -33.26 -1.44
N ARG A 33 24.54 -33.47 -0.66
CA ARG A 33 24.59 -33.11 0.76
C ARG A 33 24.43 -31.59 0.96
N ALA A 34 25.08 -30.77 0.14
CA ALA A 34 24.94 -29.31 0.11
C ALA A 34 23.47 -28.88 -0.12
N ARG A 35 22.81 -29.40 -1.16
CA ARG A 35 21.39 -29.12 -1.46
C ARG A 35 20.43 -29.64 -0.37
N LEU A 36 20.75 -30.75 0.29
CA LEU A 36 20.00 -31.24 1.46
C LEU A 36 20.19 -30.33 2.67
N THR A 37 21.41 -29.84 2.94
CA THR A 37 21.69 -28.88 4.02
C THR A 37 20.93 -27.57 3.82
N LEU A 38 20.85 -27.05 2.59
CA LEU A 38 20.01 -25.90 2.26
C LEU A 38 18.52 -26.19 2.48
N LEU A 39 18.02 -27.35 2.07
CA LEU A 39 16.63 -27.74 2.32
C LEU A 39 16.31 -27.89 3.82
N LEU A 40 17.28 -28.34 4.63
CA LEU A 40 17.21 -28.43 6.09
C LEU A 40 17.14 -27.03 6.75
N ALA A 41 17.79 -26.03 6.15
CA ALA A 41 17.74 -24.64 6.57
C ALA A 41 16.45 -23.93 6.12
N GLU A 42 15.94 -24.21 4.91
CA GLU A 42 14.65 -23.70 4.43
C GLU A 42 13.46 -24.19 5.28
N ALA A 43 13.59 -25.33 5.96
CA ALA A 43 12.57 -25.79 6.91
C ALA A 43 12.49 -24.90 8.17
N GLY A 44 13.59 -24.24 8.55
CA GLY A 44 13.61 -23.16 9.55
C GLY A 44 13.34 -23.58 11.00
N LEU A 45 13.78 -24.77 11.42
CA LEU A 45 13.66 -25.24 12.81
C LEU A 45 14.97 -25.02 13.58
N PRO A 46 14.97 -24.44 14.80
CA PRO A 46 16.21 -24.11 15.52
C PRO A 46 17.18 -25.28 15.73
N HIS A 47 16.67 -26.50 15.85
CA HIS A 47 17.51 -27.70 16.08
C HIS A 47 18.26 -28.19 14.83
N SER A 48 18.04 -27.62 13.63
CA SER A 48 18.91 -27.89 12.48
C SER A 48 20.13 -26.96 12.39
N GLU A 49 20.17 -25.88 13.18
CA GLU A 49 21.24 -24.86 13.13
C GLU A 49 22.63 -25.47 13.32
N GLY A 50 22.83 -26.29 14.36
CA GLY A 50 24.13 -26.92 14.64
C GLY A 50 24.61 -27.89 13.55
N ILE A 51 23.68 -28.53 12.82
CA ILE A 51 24.00 -29.40 11.67
C ILE A 51 24.47 -28.53 10.50
N VAL A 52 23.74 -27.45 10.23
CA VAL A 52 24.03 -26.52 9.13
C VAL A 52 25.34 -25.75 9.37
N PHE A 53 25.57 -25.26 10.59
CA PHE A 53 26.81 -24.56 10.93
C PHE A 53 28.03 -25.48 10.89
N SER A 54 27.90 -26.72 11.39
CA SER A 54 28.95 -27.74 11.25
C SER A 54 29.26 -28.05 9.78
N TYR A 55 28.24 -28.15 8.92
CA TYR A 55 28.47 -28.32 7.48
C TYR A 55 29.18 -27.10 6.87
N LEU A 56 28.77 -25.87 7.18
CA LEU A 56 29.41 -24.63 6.74
C LEU A 56 30.87 -24.47 7.24
N GLN A 57 31.20 -24.98 8.44
CA GLN A 57 32.58 -24.98 8.94
C GLN A 57 33.49 -25.95 8.19
N ASN A 58 32.96 -27.10 7.74
CA ASN A 58 33.72 -28.11 7.00
C ASN A 58 33.74 -27.87 5.49
N HIS A 59 32.75 -27.16 4.96
CA HIS A 59 32.54 -26.91 3.53
C HIS A 59 32.27 -25.42 3.21
N PRO A 60 33.15 -24.48 3.64
CA PRO A 60 32.97 -23.04 3.43
C PRO A 60 33.04 -22.61 1.95
N GLU A 61 33.48 -23.51 1.06
CA GLU A 61 33.52 -23.31 -0.38
C GLU A 61 32.21 -23.64 -1.13
N GLN A 62 31.17 -24.14 -0.45
CA GLN A 62 29.89 -24.49 -1.06
C GLN A 62 28.86 -23.35 -0.92
N GLU A 63 28.27 -22.91 -2.04
CA GLU A 63 27.27 -21.83 -2.06
C GLU A 63 26.06 -22.16 -1.17
N GLU A 64 25.53 -23.38 -1.27
CA GLU A 64 24.41 -23.83 -0.44
C GLU A 64 24.71 -23.79 1.05
N ALA A 65 25.96 -24.01 1.48
CA ALA A 65 26.34 -23.98 2.89
C ALA A 65 26.31 -22.54 3.45
N ILE A 66 26.78 -21.57 2.67
CA ILE A 66 26.77 -20.14 3.01
C ILE A 66 25.32 -19.64 3.12
N ILE A 67 24.47 -19.99 2.14
CA ILE A 67 23.05 -19.62 2.13
C ILE A 67 22.30 -20.32 3.28
N ALA A 68 22.57 -21.60 3.52
CA ALA A 68 21.95 -22.38 4.60
C ALA A 68 22.28 -21.80 5.97
N GLY A 69 23.56 -21.48 6.24
CA GLY A 69 23.96 -20.86 7.50
C GLY A 69 23.28 -19.51 7.71
N ASN A 70 23.14 -18.70 6.66
CA ASN A 70 22.54 -17.38 6.78
C ASN A 70 21.03 -17.37 7.09
N LYS A 71 20.31 -18.50 6.90
CA LYS A 71 18.92 -18.64 7.38
C LYS A 71 18.82 -18.56 8.91
N PHE A 72 19.90 -18.75 9.65
CA PHE A 72 19.94 -18.69 11.12
C PHE A 72 20.57 -17.38 11.60
N GLY A 73 19.92 -16.73 12.57
CA GLY A 73 20.26 -15.36 13.01
C GLY A 73 21.44 -15.23 13.96
N SER A 74 22.19 -16.31 14.24
CA SER A 74 23.24 -16.33 15.26
C SER A 74 24.46 -15.49 14.91
N GLU A 75 25.13 -15.01 15.97
CA GLU A 75 26.37 -14.23 15.89
C GLU A 75 27.60 -15.09 15.59
N GLU A 76 27.54 -16.39 15.91
CA GLU A 76 28.61 -17.35 15.60
C GLU A 76 28.78 -17.54 14.09
N ILE A 77 27.68 -17.78 13.38
CA ILE A 77 27.64 -17.85 11.91
C ILE A 77 28.03 -16.49 11.30
N GLU A 78 27.54 -15.38 11.86
CA GLU A 78 27.89 -14.03 11.39
C GLU A 78 29.39 -13.75 11.48
N THR A 79 30.00 -14.13 12.61
CA THR A 79 31.43 -13.97 12.88
C THR A 79 32.26 -14.87 11.98
N PHE A 80 31.80 -16.09 11.71
CA PHE A 80 32.45 -17.01 10.77
C PHE A 80 32.41 -16.47 9.33
N LEU A 81 31.24 -16.02 8.84
CA LEU A 81 31.08 -15.42 7.52
C LEU A 81 31.90 -14.13 7.35
N LEU A 82 31.91 -13.25 8.35
CA LEU A 82 32.79 -12.07 8.39
C LEU A 82 34.29 -12.44 8.46
N GLY A 83 34.62 -13.62 8.99
CA GLY A 83 35.96 -14.19 9.01
C GLY A 83 36.42 -14.71 7.64
N LEU A 84 35.53 -15.37 6.89
CA LEU A 84 35.76 -15.79 5.50
C LEU A 84 35.91 -14.59 4.57
N LEU A 85 35.02 -13.59 4.67
CA LEU A 85 34.98 -12.43 3.77
C LEU A 85 36.28 -11.60 3.75
N LYS A 86 36.99 -11.54 4.88
CA LYS A 86 38.30 -10.90 5.04
C LYS A 86 39.42 -11.61 4.27
N GLN A 87 39.25 -12.90 3.94
CA GLN A 87 40.26 -13.68 3.25
C GLN A 87 40.16 -13.41 1.75
N GLN A 88 41.16 -12.71 1.19
CA GLN A 88 41.27 -12.39 -0.24
C GLN A 88 41.19 -13.62 -1.18
N ARG A 89 41.39 -14.84 -0.67
CA ARG A 89 41.28 -16.10 -1.41
C ARG A 89 40.02 -16.91 -1.13
N SER A 90 39.11 -16.43 -0.28
CA SER A 90 37.83 -17.12 -0.06
C SER A 90 37.05 -17.17 -1.37
N ALA A 91 36.43 -18.31 -1.66
CA ALA A 91 35.40 -18.38 -2.67
C ALA A 91 34.15 -17.58 -2.22
N HIS A 92 33.27 -17.25 -3.16
CA HIS A 92 31.92 -16.73 -2.93
C HIS A 92 31.83 -15.50 -1.97
N ARG A 93 32.85 -14.63 -1.96
CA ARG A 93 32.89 -13.43 -1.10
C ARG A 93 31.73 -12.47 -1.40
N ASP A 94 31.32 -12.41 -2.65
CA ASP A 94 30.18 -11.65 -3.15
C ASP A 94 28.84 -12.21 -2.61
N LEU A 95 28.68 -13.54 -2.60
CA LEU A 95 27.55 -14.22 -1.96
C LEU A 95 27.54 -14.02 -0.44
N ILE A 96 28.69 -14.09 0.23
CA ILE A 96 28.82 -13.85 1.68
C ILE A 96 28.35 -12.42 2.02
N VAL A 97 28.73 -11.43 1.22
CA VAL A 97 28.26 -10.05 1.36
C VAL A 97 26.76 -9.93 1.13
N GLU A 98 26.21 -10.56 0.08
CA GLU A 98 24.77 -10.57 -0.18
C GLU A 98 24.00 -11.15 1.02
N GLN A 99 24.45 -12.29 1.53
CA GLN A 99 23.87 -12.97 2.69
C GLN A 99 23.90 -12.10 3.96
N LEU A 100 25.05 -11.51 4.30
CA LEU A 100 25.15 -10.58 5.44
C LEU A 100 24.22 -9.37 5.25
N GLY A 101 24.09 -8.84 4.03
CA GLY A 101 23.14 -7.77 3.69
C GLY A 101 21.67 -8.14 3.94
N MET A 102 21.28 -9.42 3.74
CA MET A 102 19.92 -9.89 4.03
C MET A 102 19.56 -9.85 5.53
N ARG A 103 20.54 -9.79 6.44
CA ARG A 103 20.30 -9.70 7.90
C ARG A 103 19.79 -8.34 8.38
N LYS A 104 20.01 -7.28 7.60
CA LYS A 104 19.55 -5.90 7.88
C LYS A 104 19.94 -5.32 9.25
N LYS A 105 21.05 -5.75 9.83
CA LYS A 105 21.64 -5.11 11.02
C LYS A 105 22.42 -3.86 10.63
N ALA A 106 22.24 -2.76 11.36
CA ALA A 106 22.91 -1.49 11.06
C ALA A 106 24.44 -1.55 11.29
N ASP A 107 24.92 -2.32 12.27
CA ASP A 107 26.35 -2.43 12.56
C ASP A 107 27.15 -3.10 11.42
N LEU A 108 26.49 -3.92 10.60
CA LEU A 108 27.08 -4.52 9.41
C LEU A 108 27.47 -3.47 8.35
N VAL A 109 26.90 -2.25 8.36
CA VAL A 109 27.30 -1.17 7.44
C VAL A 109 28.81 -0.90 7.53
N ALA A 110 29.31 -0.63 8.74
CA ALA A 110 30.73 -0.37 8.98
C ALA A 110 31.62 -1.59 8.70
N ARG A 111 31.07 -2.81 8.81
CA ARG A 111 31.80 -4.05 8.50
C ARG A 111 31.84 -4.37 7.00
N LEU A 112 30.85 -3.91 6.23
CA LEU A 112 30.72 -4.17 4.80
C LEU A 112 31.28 -3.03 3.92
N GLN A 113 31.22 -1.77 4.36
CA GLN A 113 31.71 -0.59 3.63
C GLN A 113 33.11 -0.77 2.98
N PRO A 114 34.13 -1.40 3.63
CA PRO A 114 35.44 -1.58 3.00
C PRO A 114 35.41 -2.38 1.68
N TYR A 115 34.42 -3.25 1.48
CA TYR A 115 34.29 -4.07 0.28
C TYR A 115 33.63 -3.34 -0.90
N LEU A 116 33.21 -2.07 -0.72
CA LEU A 116 32.96 -1.16 -1.84
C LEU A 116 34.26 -0.80 -2.59
N ALA A 117 35.44 -1.01 -1.98
CA ALA A 117 36.75 -0.83 -2.61
C ALA A 117 37.39 -2.15 -3.10
N ASP A 118 36.63 -3.25 -3.16
CA ASP A 118 37.21 -4.57 -3.44
C ASP A 118 37.75 -4.74 -4.87
N ALA A 119 38.76 -5.60 -5.02
CA ALA A 119 39.36 -5.90 -6.31
C ALA A 119 38.35 -6.56 -7.27
N ASP A 120 37.45 -7.42 -6.76
CA ASP A 120 36.41 -8.03 -7.58
C ASP A 120 35.18 -7.12 -7.71
N ARG A 121 34.83 -6.81 -8.95
CA ARG A 121 33.59 -6.10 -9.32
C ARG A 121 32.32 -6.77 -8.79
N HIS A 122 32.27 -8.10 -8.66
CA HIS A 122 31.11 -8.79 -8.12
C HIS A 122 30.97 -8.55 -6.61
N VAL A 123 32.09 -8.54 -5.87
CA VAL A 123 32.12 -8.17 -4.44
C VAL A 123 31.69 -6.71 -4.24
N ARG A 124 32.21 -5.76 -5.05
CA ARG A 124 31.77 -4.35 -4.99
C ARG A 124 30.27 -4.20 -5.29
N PHE A 125 29.78 -4.85 -6.36
CA PHE A 125 28.38 -4.83 -6.75
C PHE A 125 27.47 -5.40 -5.65
N GLN A 126 27.81 -6.56 -5.07
CA GLN A 126 27.02 -7.14 -3.99
C GLN A 126 27.13 -6.32 -2.70
N THR A 127 28.26 -5.67 -2.43
CA THR A 127 28.39 -4.73 -1.29
C THR A 127 27.45 -3.55 -1.43
N ALA A 128 27.33 -2.98 -2.63
CA ALA A 128 26.39 -1.90 -2.88
C ALA A 128 24.92 -2.33 -2.63
N ASN A 129 24.54 -3.52 -3.10
CA ASN A 129 23.20 -4.08 -2.87
C ASN A 129 22.96 -4.48 -1.40
N ALA A 130 23.98 -4.98 -0.70
CA ALA A 130 23.91 -5.35 0.72
C ALA A 130 23.71 -4.13 1.61
N LEU A 131 24.46 -3.04 1.40
CA LEU A 131 24.29 -1.78 2.11
C LEU A 131 22.90 -1.17 1.84
N PHE A 132 22.42 -1.21 0.60
CA PHE A 132 21.05 -0.82 0.27
C PHE A 132 19.98 -1.68 0.98
N ASN A 133 20.19 -2.99 1.08
CA ASN A 133 19.27 -3.91 1.75
C ASN A 133 19.19 -3.70 3.26
N ILE A 134 20.29 -3.28 3.89
CA ILE A 134 20.34 -2.82 5.29
C ILE A 134 19.62 -1.47 5.44
N GLY A 135 19.97 -0.50 4.59
CA GLY A 135 19.35 0.82 4.55
C GLY A 135 19.91 1.83 5.56
N GLY A 136 19.30 3.02 5.57
CA GLY A 136 19.64 4.11 6.50
C GLY A 136 20.79 5.02 6.04
N LYS A 137 20.96 6.12 6.79
CA LYS A 137 21.93 7.19 6.56
C LYS A 137 23.35 6.68 6.27
N ASP A 138 23.92 5.88 7.17
CA ASP A 138 25.34 5.51 7.09
C ASP A 138 25.62 4.62 5.86
N ALA A 139 24.67 3.76 5.49
CA ALA A 139 24.73 2.98 4.26
C ALA A 139 24.67 3.87 3.01
N ALA A 140 23.85 4.93 3.02
CA ALA A 140 23.77 5.87 1.90
C ALA A 140 25.04 6.73 1.80
N LEU A 141 25.62 7.17 2.92
CA LEU A 141 26.88 7.92 2.93
C LEU A 141 28.03 7.05 2.41
N ALA A 142 28.16 5.80 2.91
CA ALA A 142 29.14 4.83 2.40
C ALA A 142 29.00 4.58 0.89
N LEU A 143 27.77 4.53 0.36
CA LEU A 143 27.51 4.41 -1.08
C LEU A 143 27.90 5.66 -1.88
N CYS A 144 27.85 6.87 -1.29
CA CYS A 144 28.16 8.10 -2.01
C CYS A 144 29.63 8.22 -2.42
N ASP A 145 30.54 7.73 -1.58
CA ASP A 145 31.99 7.72 -1.86
C ASP A 145 32.33 6.94 -3.15
N PHE A 146 31.53 5.93 -3.49
CA PHE A 146 31.78 4.99 -4.59
C PHE A 146 30.89 5.21 -5.83
N ILE A 147 30.23 6.37 -5.94
CA ILE A 147 29.47 6.77 -7.15
C ILE A 147 30.33 6.73 -8.43
N SER A 148 31.65 6.93 -8.31
CA SER A 148 32.62 6.84 -9.41
C SER A 148 33.41 5.52 -9.41
N ASP A 149 32.73 4.39 -9.16
CA ASP A 149 33.29 3.06 -9.45
C ASP A 149 33.79 2.99 -10.92
N PRO A 150 34.98 2.41 -11.19
CA PRO A 150 35.50 2.26 -12.55
C PRO A 150 34.64 1.39 -13.47
N ASP A 151 33.71 0.59 -12.93
CA ASP A 151 32.72 -0.14 -13.71
C ASP A 151 31.42 0.68 -13.85
N GLU A 152 31.08 1.12 -15.08
CA GLU A 152 29.86 1.90 -15.38
C GLU A 152 28.61 1.24 -14.78
N TRP A 153 28.52 -0.10 -14.81
CA TRP A 153 27.34 -0.79 -14.30
C TRP A 153 27.20 -0.68 -12.78
N ILE A 154 28.31 -0.67 -12.04
CA ILE A 154 28.31 -0.49 -10.59
C ILE A 154 28.01 0.98 -10.27
N SER A 155 28.64 1.94 -10.96
CA SER A 155 28.32 3.38 -10.83
C SER A 155 26.84 3.68 -11.07
N MET A 156 26.25 3.18 -12.16
CA MET A 156 24.81 3.32 -12.46
C MET A 156 23.92 2.59 -11.45
N THR A 157 24.42 1.54 -10.80
CA THR A 157 23.70 0.79 -9.75
C THR A 157 23.69 1.60 -8.46
N ILE A 158 24.85 2.04 -7.96
CA ILE A 158 24.99 2.85 -6.74
C ILE A 158 24.09 4.08 -6.81
N LEU A 159 24.13 4.85 -7.91
CA LEU A 159 23.23 5.98 -8.14
C LEU A 159 21.74 5.58 -8.05
N ARG A 160 21.36 4.41 -8.59
CA ARG A 160 19.98 3.90 -8.53
C ARG A 160 19.56 3.40 -7.14
N LEU A 161 20.48 2.88 -6.33
CA LEU A 161 20.18 2.48 -4.96
C LEU A 161 19.94 3.73 -4.10
N LEU A 162 20.80 4.73 -4.23
CA LEU A 162 20.63 6.05 -3.62
C LEU A 162 19.31 6.75 -4.06
N CYS A 163 18.89 6.61 -5.34
CA CYS A 163 17.57 7.03 -5.83
C CYS A 163 16.37 6.43 -5.09
N ILE A 164 16.54 5.33 -4.39
CA ILE A 164 15.48 4.61 -3.67
C ILE A 164 15.57 4.90 -2.17
N MET A 165 16.79 5.01 -1.62
CA MET A 165 17.02 5.39 -0.21
C MET A 165 16.55 6.82 0.10
N ARG A 166 16.88 7.79 -0.77
CA ARG A 166 16.49 9.21 -0.65
C ARG A 166 16.95 9.90 0.66
N GLU A 167 18.04 9.45 1.26
CA GLU A 167 18.64 10.04 2.47
C GLU A 167 19.12 11.47 2.21
N LEU A 168 18.53 12.47 2.88
CA LEU A 168 18.76 13.90 2.59
C LEU A 168 20.22 14.32 2.80
N ASP A 169 20.91 13.72 3.76
CA ASP A 169 22.32 14.02 4.07
C ASP A 169 23.29 13.66 2.94
N SER A 170 22.87 12.85 1.95
CA SER A 170 23.67 12.59 0.76
C SER A 170 23.74 13.78 -0.21
N ILE A 171 22.74 14.69 -0.20
CA ILE A 171 22.57 15.75 -1.20
C ILE A 171 23.86 16.59 -1.44
N PRO A 172 24.60 17.06 -0.41
CA PRO A 172 25.82 17.85 -0.65
C PRO A 172 26.91 17.07 -1.40
N ILE A 173 27.09 15.79 -1.07
CA ILE A 173 28.08 14.91 -1.73
C ILE A 173 27.65 14.64 -3.18
N LEU A 174 26.34 14.47 -3.41
CA LEU A 174 25.79 14.27 -4.75
C LEU A 174 25.92 15.51 -5.65
N ILE A 175 25.80 16.71 -5.09
CA ILE A 175 26.07 17.98 -5.75
C ILE A 175 27.56 18.06 -6.15
N GLU A 176 28.46 17.78 -5.20
CA GLU A 176 29.91 17.77 -5.46
C GLU A 176 30.29 16.78 -6.57
N LYS A 177 29.79 15.54 -6.49
CA LYS A 177 30.04 14.48 -7.47
C LYS A 177 29.40 14.78 -8.82
N TYR A 178 28.25 15.47 -8.86
CA TYR A 178 27.67 15.96 -10.12
C TYR A 178 28.60 16.96 -10.80
N HIS A 179 29.15 17.94 -10.09
CA HIS A 179 30.05 18.91 -10.71
C HIS A 179 31.41 18.30 -11.14
N GLN A 180 31.90 17.27 -10.44
CA GLN A 180 33.11 16.50 -10.79
C GLN A 180 32.94 15.53 -11.98
N ASP A 181 31.72 15.34 -12.50
CA ASP A 181 31.44 14.35 -13.54
C ASP A 181 31.50 14.93 -14.96
N GLU A 182 32.40 14.42 -15.81
CA GLU A 182 32.48 14.84 -17.21
C GLU A 182 31.53 14.06 -18.15
N ASP A 183 30.95 12.93 -17.72
CA ASP A 183 30.00 12.19 -18.56
C ASP A 183 28.59 12.79 -18.50
N LEU A 184 28.20 13.48 -19.57
CA LEU A 184 26.86 14.03 -19.78
C LEU A 184 25.72 13.00 -19.60
N ARG A 185 25.98 11.71 -19.87
CA ARG A 185 25.00 10.62 -19.68
C ARG A 185 24.84 10.27 -18.20
N ARG A 186 25.94 10.19 -17.44
CA ARG A 186 25.91 9.98 -15.99
C ARG A 186 25.34 11.20 -15.27
N LYS A 187 25.76 12.42 -15.62
CA LYS A 187 25.10 13.69 -15.21
C LYS A 187 23.59 13.68 -15.48
N ALA A 188 23.14 13.23 -16.66
CA ALA A 188 21.70 13.13 -16.95
C ALA A 188 20.96 12.16 -16.01
N LEU A 189 21.56 11.02 -15.66
CA LEU A 189 21.00 10.11 -14.66
C LEU A 189 21.01 10.72 -13.26
N MET A 190 22.07 11.44 -12.89
CA MET A 190 22.16 12.16 -11.61
C MET A 190 21.07 13.24 -11.49
N ILE A 191 20.70 13.95 -12.54
CA ILE A 191 19.54 14.87 -12.48
C ILE A 191 18.22 14.11 -12.23
N SER A 192 17.99 12.98 -12.91
CA SER A 192 16.82 12.11 -12.65
C SER A 192 16.82 11.47 -11.25
N PHE A 193 17.98 11.33 -10.63
CA PHE A 193 18.11 11.00 -9.20
C PHE A 193 17.72 12.21 -8.36
N LEU A 194 18.45 13.31 -8.48
CA LEU A 194 18.34 14.50 -7.64
C LEU A 194 16.90 15.05 -7.62
N ALA A 195 16.17 14.99 -8.73
CA ALA A 195 14.74 15.29 -8.82
C ALA A 195 13.86 14.57 -7.78
N ARG A 196 14.24 13.36 -7.33
CA ARG A 196 13.48 12.55 -6.35
C ARG A 196 13.56 13.07 -4.92
N PHE A 197 14.54 13.90 -4.58
CA PHE A 197 14.56 14.58 -3.28
C PHE A 197 13.49 15.69 -3.24
N ARG A 198 13.16 16.28 -4.40
CA ARG A 198 12.28 17.47 -4.54
C ARG A 198 12.75 18.68 -3.71
N SER A 199 14.04 18.74 -3.37
CA SER A 199 14.61 19.86 -2.63
C SER A 199 14.87 21.05 -3.54
N VAL A 200 14.41 22.24 -3.13
CA VAL A 200 14.68 23.51 -3.84
C VAL A 200 16.18 23.84 -3.86
N THR A 201 16.98 23.28 -2.94
CA THR A 201 18.46 23.40 -2.96
C THR A 201 19.11 22.87 -4.26
N LEU A 202 18.40 22.05 -5.03
CA LEU A 202 18.86 21.45 -6.27
C LEU A 202 18.48 22.25 -7.53
N LEU A 203 17.68 23.33 -7.38
CA LEU A 203 17.28 24.20 -8.48
C LEU A 203 18.47 24.72 -9.33
N PRO A 204 19.63 25.12 -8.77
CA PRO A 204 20.77 25.57 -9.57
C PRO A 204 21.32 24.50 -10.54
N ILE A 205 21.34 23.22 -10.14
CA ILE A 205 21.75 22.11 -11.01
C ILE A 205 20.73 21.87 -12.12
N PHE A 206 19.44 22.01 -11.82
CA PHE A 206 18.40 21.86 -12.83
C PHE A 206 18.39 23.06 -13.80
N ASP A 207 18.69 24.27 -13.33
CA ASP A 207 18.87 25.46 -14.18
C ASP A 207 20.06 25.29 -15.15
N GLU A 208 21.21 24.82 -14.65
CA GLU A 208 22.37 24.43 -15.47
C GLU A 208 21.97 23.38 -16.52
N GLY A 209 21.26 22.33 -16.07
CA GLY A 209 20.83 21.22 -16.92
C GLY A 209 19.77 21.59 -17.96
N ILE A 210 18.92 22.61 -17.73
CA ILE A 210 18.02 23.16 -18.76
C ILE A 210 18.81 23.82 -19.89
N GLN A 211 19.94 24.46 -19.62
CA GLN A 211 20.77 25.11 -20.66
C GLN A 211 21.72 24.12 -21.37
N ALA A 212 21.69 22.84 -21.02
CA ALA A 212 22.60 21.83 -21.57
C ALA A 212 22.37 21.53 -23.07
N ARG A 213 23.47 21.25 -23.78
CA ARG A 213 23.44 20.84 -25.19
C ARG A 213 22.79 19.47 -25.38
N ASP A 214 23.03 18.50 -24.48
CA ASP A 214 22.38 17.19 -24.53
C ASP A 214 20.90 17.27 -24.13
N ALA A 215 20.03 16.65 -24.94
CA ALA A 215 18.59 16.72 -24.78
C ALA A 215 18.04 15.87 -23.61
N ARG A 216 18.82 14.94 -23.05
CA ARG A 216 18.44 14.15 -21.87
C ARG A 216 18.64 15.01 -20.62
N LEU A 217 19.76 15.72 -20.51
CA LEU A 217 19.98 16.72 -19.45
C LEU A 217 18.84 17.74 -19.40
N ARG A 218 18.50 18.38 -20.53
CA ARG A 218 17.37 19.33 -20.59
C ARG A 218 16.04 18.70 -20.16
N ALA A 219 15.68 17.56 -20.75
CA ALA A 219 14.41 16.90 -20.44
C ALA A 219 14.30 16.48 -18.97
N ASN A 220 15.37 15.98 -18.38
CA ASN A 220 15.40 15.55 -16.98
C ASN A 220 15.35 16.74 -16.03
N SER A 221 15.93 17.89 -16.41
CA SER A 221 15.90 19.12 -15.61
C SER A 221 14.54 19.80 -15.63
N ILE A 222 13.88 19.83 -16.79
CA ILE A 222 12.48 20.28 -16.94
C ILE A 222 11.54 19.40 -16.10
N GLU A 223 11.74 18.08 -16.11
CA GLU A 223 11.02 17.15 -15.25
C GLU A 223 11.32 17.37 -13.75
N ALA A 224 12.56 17.73 -13.41
CA ALA A 224 12.93 18.03 -12.03
C ALA A 224 12.26 19.31 -11.51
N ILE A 225 12.36 20.43 -12.25
CA ILE A 225 11.78 21.73 -11.89
C ILE A 225 10.24 21.63 -11.87
N GLY A 226 9.63 20.96 -12.85
CA GLY A 226 8.20 20.67 -12.85
C GLY A 226 7.72 19.70 -11.75
N ASN A 227 8.61 19.21 -10.88
CA ASN A 227 8.31 18.40 -9.70
C ASN A 227 8.79 19.06 -8.38
N LEU A 228 9.32 20.28 -8.41
CA LEU A 228 9.65 21.08 -7.22
C LEU A 228 8.42 21.84 -6.71
N SER A 229 8.43 22.14 -5.41
CA SER A 229 7.46 23.05 -4.78
C SER A 229 7.96 24.49 -4.92
N LEU A 230 7.76 25.07 -6.10
CA LEU A 230 8.05 26.46 -6.46
C LEU A 230 6.75 27.22 -6.81
N PRO A 231 6.74 28.56 -6.79
CA PRO A 231 5.65 29.35 -7.35
C PRO A 231 5.34 28.95 -8.81
N PRO A 232 4.05 28.93 -9.23
CA PRO A 232 3.68 28.57 -10.60
C PRO A 232 4.40 29.40 -11.67
N ASP A 233 4.52 30.72 -11.45
CA ASP A 233 5.20 31.63 -12.38
C ASP A 233 6.69 31.32 -12.51
N ASP A 234 7.38 30.94 -11.42
CA ASP A 234 8.81 30.57 -11.45
C ASP A 234 9.04 29.27 -12.25
N ILE A 235 8.13 28.30 -12.14
CA ILE A 235 8.17 27.07 -12.95
C ILE A 235 7.88 27.40 -14.42
N LYS A 236 6.86 28.24 -14.66
CA LYS A 236 6.42 28.65 -15.99
C LYS A 236 7.50 29.40 -16.76
N ASN A 237 8.07 30.45 -16.17
CA ASN A 237 9.15 31.28 -16.73
C ASN A 237 10.37 30.46 -17.18
N ARG A 238 10.58 29.27 -16.59
CA ARG A 238 11.71 28.38 -16.90
C ARG A 238 11.39 27.31 -17.95
N ILE A 239 10.10 26.97 -18.13
CA ILE A 239 9.68 25.80 -18.91
C ILE A 239 8.85 26.15 -20.15
N GLU A 240 8.12 27.27 -20.17
CA GLU A 240 7.15 27.60 -21.24
C GLU A 240 7.77 27.61 -22.65
N GLN A 241 9.00 28.12 -22.79
CA GLN A 241 9.73 28.10 -24.07
C GLN A 241 9.97 26.70 -24.66
N HIS A 242 9.89 25.64 -23.85
CA HIS A 242 10.12 24.25 -24.25
C HIS A 242 8.84 23.51 -24.69
N LEU A 243 7.66 24.16 -24.64
CA LEU A 243 6.39 23.60 -25.09
C LEU A 243 6.34 23.25 -26.60
N HIS A 244 7.31 23.73 -27.39
CA HIS A 244 7.48 23.42 -28.81
C HIS A 244 8.91 22.95 -29.17
N ASP A 245 9.72 22.45 -28.21
CA ASP A 245 11.05 21.89 -28.50
C ASP A 245 10.92 20.70 -29.48
N PRO A 246 11.75 20.61 -30.55
CA PRO A 246 11.67 19.52 -31.53
C PRO A 246 11.97 18.13 -30.94
N ASN A 247 12.58 18.05 -29.76
CA ASN A 247 12.76 16.80 -29.03
C ASN A 247 11.48 16.40 -28.29
N ASN A 248 10.87 15.30 -28.73
CA ASN A 248 9.62 14.77 -28.18
C ASN A 248 9.64 14.49 -26.66
N ARG A 249 10.81 14.25 -26.03
CA ARG A 249 10.93 14.06 -24.58
C ARG A 249 10.93 15.39 -23.84
N ILE A 250 11.69 16.38 -24.34
CA ILE A 250 11.70 17.73 -23.78
C ILE A 250 10.28 18.31 -23.82
N ARG A 251 9.66 18.28 -25.01
CA ARG A 251 8.31 18.77 -25.23
C ARG A 251 7.27 18.12 -24.32
N ALA A 252 7.32 16.80 -24.17
CA ALA A 252 6.42 16.08 -23.28
C ALA A 252 6.64 16.40 -21.80
N ASN A 253 7.90 16.55 -21.36
CA ASN A 253 8.21 16.90 -19.97
C ASN A 253 7.82 18.36 -19.67
N ALA A 254 7.94 19.28 -20.64
CA ALA A 254 7.46 20.66 -20.52
C ALA A 254 5.94 20.73 -20.41
N ILE A 255 5.22 20.04 -21.30
CA ILE A 255 3.76 19.92 -21.26
C ILE A 255 3.29 19.32 -19.93
N LEU A 256 3.94 18.26 -19.42
CA LEU A 256 3.59 17.65 -18.13
C LEU A 256 3.98 18.47 -16.89
N ALA A 257 4.82 19.49 -17.03
CA ALA A 257 5.05 20.48 -15.99
C ALA A 257 3.96 21.56 -16.01
N ILE A 258 3.71 22.19 -17.17
CA ILE A 258 2.71 23.26 -17.32
C ILE A 258 1.29 22.76 -17.09
N ALA A 259 0.95 21.52 -17.50
CA ALA A 259 -0.37 20.92 -17.27
C ALA A 259 -0.75 20.75 -15.79
N LYS A 260 0.22 20.78 -14.86
CA LYS A 260 -0.05 20.77 -13.41
C LYS A 260 -0.44 22.16 -12.87
N LEU A 261 -0.13 23.21 -13.62
CA LEU A 261 -0.32 24.61 -13.25
C LEU A 261 -1.55 25.19 -13.97
N GLU A 262 -1.67 24.92 -15.26
CA GLU A 262 -2.69 25.46 -16.16
C GLU A 262 -3.30 24.34 -17.05
N PRO A 263 -3.97 23.32 -16.48
CA PRO A 263 -4.51 22.17 -17.22
C PRO A 263 -5.46 22.57 -18.35
N GLU A 264 -6.31 23.59 -18.11
CA GLU A 264 -7.25 24.17 -19.08
C GLU A 264 -6.58 24.64 -20.40
N LYS A 265 -5.31 25.03 -20.33
CA LYS A 265 -4.61 25.72 -21.44
C LYS A 265 -3.80 24.81 -22.32
N ILE A 266 -3.53 23.56 -21.90
CA ILE A 266 -2.50 22.69 -22.51
C ILE A 266 -3.02 21.75 -23.62
N LYS A 267 -4.34 21.76 -23.88
CA LYS A 267 -4.97 20.93 -24.92
C LYS A 267 -4.42 21.22 -26.34
N PRO A 268 -4.18 22.48 -26.78
CA PRO A 268 -3.66 22.78 -28.10
C PRO A 268 -2.29 22.14 -28.39
N GLU A 269 -1.37 22.17 -27.43
CA GLU A 269 0.00 21.65 -27.56
C GLU A 269 -0.02 20.12 -27.70
N ILE A 270 -0.89 19.45 -26.95
CA ILE A 270 -1.11 18.01 -27.07
C ILE A 270 -1.78 17.68 -28.42
N GLN A 271 -2.78 18.45 -28.84
CA GLN A 271 -3.45 18.27 -30.14
C GLN A 271 -2.47 18.44 -31.31
N GLU A 272 -1.53 19.39 -31.25
CA GLU A 272 -0.46 19.54 -32.23
C GLU A 272 0.45 18.31 -32.26
N MET A 273 0.84 17.78 -31.09
CA MET A 273 1.61 16.54 -30.98
C MET A 273 0.85 15.31 -31.51
N VAL A 274 -0.48 15.27 -31.41
CA VAL A 274 -1.34 14.21 -32.00
C VAL A 274 -1.48 14.36 -33.51
N ALA A 275 -1.56 15.58 -34.03
CA ALA A 275 -1.63 15.85 -35.46
C ALA A 275 -0.29 15.65 -36.19
N SER A 276 0.83 15.62 -35.46
CA SER A 276 2.18 15.53 -36.02
C SER A 276 2.43 14.28 -36.86
N ASN A 277 3.14 14.46 -37.98
CA ASN A 277 3.61 13.36 -38.82
C ASN A 277 4.63 12.46 -38.09
N ASP A 278 5.38 12.98 -37.11
CA ASP A 278 6.34 12.19 -36.36
C ASP A 278 5.66 11.19 -35.39
N VAL A 279 6.07 9.93 -35.53
CA VAL A 279 5.65 8.81 -34.70
C VAL A 279 6.11 8.99 -33.24
N GLN A 280 7.26 9.62 -32.97
CA GLN A 280 7.72 9.82 -31.60
C GLN A 280 6.95 10.93 -30.87
N LEU A 281 6.59 12.03 -31.55
CA LEU A 281 5.68 13.05 -31.02
C LEU A 281 4.29 12.46 -30.72
N ARG A 282 3.65 11.75 -31.66
CA ARG A 282 2.34 11.09 -31.38
C ARG A 282 2.42 10.04 -30.28
N ARG A 283 3.49 9.26 -30.21
CA ARG A 283 3.76 8.32 -29.10
C ARG A 283 3.97 9.05 -27.78
N SER A 284 4.45 10.28 -27.80
CA SER A 284 4.66 11.10 -26.59
C SER A 284 3.36 11.76 -26.15
N ALA A 285 2.50 12.22 -27.07
CA ALA A 285 1.13 12.60 -26.76
C ALA A 285 0.36 11.44 -26.09
N ALA A 286 0.47 10.22 -26.64
CA ALA A 286 -0.13 9.02 -26.05
C ALA A 286 0.41 8.69 -24.64
N PHE A 287 1.59 9.18 -24.26
CA PHE A 287 2.11 9.09 -22.89
C PHE A 287 1.57 10.22 -22.01
N ILE A 288 1.59 11.47 -22.50
CA ILE A 288 1.06 12.65 -21.80
C ILE A 288 -0.39 12.43 -21.40
N LEU A 289 -1.24 12.00 -22.33
CA LEU A 289 -2.65 11.71 -22.08
C LEU A 289 -2.87 10.64 -20.99
N GLY A 290 -1.95 9.70 -20.83
CA GLY A 290 -1.99 8.74 -19.72
C GLY A 290 -1.56 9.32 -18.37
N MET A 291 -0.81 10.42 -18.35
CA MET A 291 -0.32 11.07 -17.13
C MET A 291 -1.25 12.19 -16.65
N ILE A 292 -2.01 12.81 -17.56
CA ILE A 292 -3.05 13.81 -17.28
C ILE A 292 -4.40 13.37 -17.91
N PRO A 293 -5.04 12.31 -17.40
CA PRO A 293 -6.32 11.84 -17.90
C PRO A 293 -7.43 12.87 -17.61
N SER A 294 -8.19 13.23 -18.64
CA SER A 294 -9.40 14.05 -18.57
C SER A 294 -10.35 13.58 -19.66
N ASP A 295 -11.67 13.68 -19.42
CA ASP A 295 -12.69 13.35 -20.41
C ASP A 295 -12.59 14.27 -21.65
N GLU A 296 -12.02 15.47 -21.49
CA GLU A 296 -11.72 16.39 -22.58
C GLU A 296 -10.69 15.86 -23.59
N TYR A 297 -9.93 14.83 -23.24
CA TYR A 297 -8.93 14.20 -24.11
C TYR A 297 -9.42 12.89 -24.74
N HIS A 298 -10.69 12.54 -24.60
CA HIS A 298 -11.25 11.31 -25.18
C HIS A 298 -11.18 11.28 -26.73
N ASP A 299 -11.30 12.43 -27.38
CA ASP A 299 -11.12 12.61 -28.83
C ASP A 299 -9.67 12.28 -29.27
N LEU A 300 -8.70 12.91 -28.61
CA LEU A 300 -7.27 12.71 -28.86
C LEU A 300 -6.84 11.28 -28.51
N GLY A 301 -7.35 10.75 -27.40
CA GLY A 301 -7.10 9.38 -26.96
C GLY A 301 -7.60 8.34 -27.95
N ALA A 302 -8.84 8.50 -28.46
CA ALA A 302 -9.42 7.60 -29.46
C ALA A 302 -8.64 7.63 -30.79
N ALA A 303 -8.22 8.83 -31.25
CA ALA A 303 -7.38 8.97 -32.42
C ALA A 303 -6.05 8.21 -32.30
N LEU A 304 -5.41 8.24 -31.13
CA LEU A 304 -4.16 7.53 -30.86
C LEU A 304 -4.35 6.01 -30.63
N VAL A 305 -5.52 5.56 -30.17
CA VAL A 305 -5.89 4.12 -30.17
C VAL A 305 -6.06 3.61 -31.60
N ALA A 306 -6.51 4.45 -32.54
CA ALA A 306 -6.65 4.13 -33.95
C ALA A 306 -5.41 4.46 -34.83
N ASP A 307 -4.27 4.84 -34.24
CA ASP A 307 -3.12 5.35 -35.00
C ASP A 307 -2.57 4.35 -36.03
N LYS A 308 -2.09 4.85 -37.17
CA LYS A 308 -1.46 4.05 -38.24
C LYS A 308 -0.27 3.24 -37.71
N SER A 309 0.50 3.77 -36.75
CA SER A 309 1.64 3.12 -36.12
C SER A 309 1.26 2.29 -34.90
N GLU A 310 1.59 1.00 -34.94
CA GLU A 310 1.44 0.10 -33.78
C GLU A 310 2.21 0.56 -32.53
N VAL A 311 3.29 1.34 -32.70
CA VAL A 311 4.08 1.87 -31.58
C VAL A 311 3.29 2.95 -30.82
N VAL A 312 2.46 3.73 -31.53
CA VAL A 312 1.55 4.72 -30.94
C VAL A 312 0.36 4.01 -30.30
N ARG A 313 -0.33 3.12 -31.05
CA ARG A 313 -1.46 2.34 -30.51
C ARG A 313 -1.10 1.58 -29.23
N LYS A 314 0.05 0.89 -29.22
CA LYS A 314 0.59 0.20 -28.04
C LYS A 314 0.78 1.14 -26.86
N ARG A 315 1.35 2.33 -27.07
CA ARG A 315 1.54 3.31 -25.99
C ARG A 315 0.20 3.83 -25.48
N MET A 316 -0.74 4.17 -26.36
CA MET A 316 -2.05 4.67 -25.93
C MET A 316 -2.83 3.62 -25.13
N ILE A 317 -2.84 2.36 -25.58
CA ILE A 317 -3.47 1.26 -24.85
C ILE A 317 -2.81 1.04 -23.47
N GLN A 318 -1.48 1.18 -23.36
CA GLN A 318 -0.78 1.15 -22.07
C GLN A 318 -1.13 2.35 -21.16
N SER A 319 -1.59 3.47 -21.74
CA SER A 319 -2.01 4.69 -21.03
C SER A 319 -3.49 4.67 -20.61
N LEU A 320 -4.35 3.92 -21.33
CA LEU A 320 -5.80 3.82 -21.04
C LEU A 320 -6.13 3.44 -19.58
N ARG A 321 -5.25 2.72 -18.88
CA ARG A 321 -5.40 2.35 -17.45
C ARG A 321 -5.72 3.50 -16.49
N ASN A 322 -5.43 4.74 -16.88
CA ASN A 322 -5.64 5.94 -16.06
C ASN A 322 -6.90 6.74 -16.47
N PHE A 323 -7.63 6.32 -17.51
CA PHE A 323 -8.88 6.94 -17.97
C PHE A 323 -10.12 6.35 -17.27
N SER A 324 -11.26 7.02 -17.44
CA SER A 324 -12.57 6.53 -16.98
C SER A 324 -12.91 5.17 -17.63
N SER A 325 -13.42 4.23 -16.82
CA SER A 325 -13.60 2.84 -17.27
C SER A 325 -14.53 2.70 -18.48
N GLU A 326 -15.53 3.58 -18.61
CA GLU A 326 -16.43 3.62 -19.77
C GLU A 326 -15.69 3.92 -21.08
N PHE A 327 -14.84 4.95 -21.10
CA PHE A 327 -13.99 5.25 -22.25
C PHE A 327 -13.07 4.07 -22.57
N VAL A 328 -12.45 3.47 -21.55
CA VAL A 328 -11.55 2.32 -21.74
C VAL A 328 -12.29 1.12 -22.34
N PHE A 329 -13.51 0.80 -21.90
CA PHE A 329 -14.32 -0.27 -22.50
C PHE A 329 -14.57 -0.02 -24.00
N ASN A 330 -14.95 1.22 -24.35
CA ASN A 330 -15.21 1.60 -25.74
C ASN A 330 -13.94 1.52 -26.62
N GLN A 331 -12.79 2.00 -26.12
CA GLN A 331 -11.52 1.92 -26.86
C GLN A 331 -10.96 0.51 -26.99
N LEU A 332 -11.17 -0.35 -25.98
CA LEU A 332 -10.69 -1.73 -26.02
C LEU A 332 -11.42 -2.59 -27.05
N ASP A 333 -12.65 -2.25 -27.46
CA ASP A 333 -13.35 -3.03 -28.48
C ASP A 333 -12.59 -3.02 -29.82
N LEU A 334 -12.12 -1.84 -30.27
CA LEU A 334 -11.29 -1.71 -31.47
C LEU A 334 -9.94 -2.44 -31.28
N ALA A 335 -9.26 -2.23 -30.16
CA ALA A 335 -7.94 -2.78 -29.90
C ALA A 335 -7.91 -4.32 -29.78
N LEU A 336 -9.00 -4.93 -29.29
CA LEU A 336 -9.17 -6.39 -29.26
C LEU A 336 -9.35 -7.00 -30.66
N SER A 337 -9.73 -6.21 -31.66
CA SER A 337 -9.87 -6.61 -33.07
C SER A 337 -8.64 -6.26 -33.94
N ASP A 338 -7.58 -5.67 -33.37
CA ASP A 338 -6.42 -5.19 -34.14
C ASP A 338 -5.70 -6.32 -34.91
N GLN A 339 -5.19 -6.01 -36.11
CA GLN A 339 -4.46 -6.95 -36.95
C GLN A 339 -3.18 -7.47 -36.29
N ASN A 340 -2.43 -6.61 -35.60
CA ASN A 340 -1.21 -6.97 -34.90
C ASN A 340 -1.54 -7.70 -33.59
N LYS A 341 -1.10 -8.96 -33.50
CA LYS A 341 -1.25 -9.82 -32.31
C LYS A 341 -0.83 -9.15 -31.01
N TRP A 342 0.23 -8.33 -31.01
CA TRP A 342 0.72 -7.65 -29.82
C TRP A 342 -0.22 -6.55 -29.34
N ILE A 343 -0.94 -5.87 -30.24
CA ILE A 343 -1.95 -4.89 -29.84
C ILE A 343 -3.11 -5.59 -29.14
N ARG A 344 -3.63 -6.68 -29.73
CA ARG A 344 -4.63 -7.55 -29.07
C ARG A 344 -4.15 -8.03 -27.70
N LYS A 345 -2.88 -8.46 -27.58
CA LYS A 345 -2.25 -8.86 -26.30
C LYS A 345 -2.35 -7.76 -25.24
N HIS A 346 -1.95 -6.53 -25.58
CA HIS A 346 -2.03 -5.40 -24.65
C HIS A 346 -3.47 -5.00 -24.31
N ALA A 347 -4.41 -5.18 -25.24
CA ALA A 347 -5.83 -4.94 -25.00
C ALA A 347 -6.43 -5.99 -24.03
N ILE A 348 -6.05 -7.27 -24.16
CA ILE A 348 -6.45 -8.33 -23.22
C ILE A 348 -5.81 -8.11 -21.83
N ASP A 349 -4.51 -7.76 -21.78
CA ASP A 349 -3.82 -7.40 -20.54
C ASP A 349 -4.44 -6.19 -19.81
N MET A 350 -5.10 -5.29 -20.55
CA MET A 350 -5.83 -4.15 -20.01
C MET A 350 -7.23 -4.58 -19.54
N ALA A 351 -7.97 -5.32 -20.37
CA ALA A 351 -9.28 -5.88 -20.02
C ALA A 351 -9.23 -6.68 -18.71
N ALA A 352 -8.18 -7.49 -18.50
CA ALA A 352 -8.00 -8.29 -17.28
C ALA A 352 -7.89 -7.45 -16.00
N ARG A 353 -7.49 -6.18 -16.09
CA ARG A 353 -7.36 -5.26 -14.93
C ARG A 353 -8.67 -4.59 -14.54
N LEU A 354 -9.69 -4.64 -15.40
CA LEU A 354 -10.95 -3.91 -15.22
C LEU A 354 -11.99 -4.84 -14.59
N SER A 355 -12.39 -4.54 -13.35
CA SER A 355 -13.25 -5.40 -12.49
C SER A 355 -14.64 -5.74 -13.04
N LYS A 356 -15.06 -5.11 -14.16
CA LYS A 356 -16.37 -5.32 -14.81
C LYS A 356 -16.27 -5.51 -16.33
N PHE A 357 -15.13 -5.99 -16.86
CA PHE A 357 -14.96 -6.12 -18.31
C PHE A 357 -15.90 -7.18 -18.94
N PRO A 358 -16.57 -6.90 -20.07
CA PRO A 358 -17.40 -7.86 -20.79
C PRO A 358 -16.64 -9.09 -21.32
N HIS A 359 -16.64 -10.17 -20.54
CA HIS A 359 -15.93 -11.43 -20.82
C HIS A 359 -16.25 -12.05 -22.19
N LYS A 360 -17.42 -11.77 -22.79
CA LYS A 360 -17.89 -12.39 -24.05
C LYS A 360 -16.90 -12.22 -25.21
N LYS A 361 -16.24 -11.06 -25.33
CA LYS A 361 -15.25 -10.84 -26.41
C LYS A 361 -13.95 -11.61 -26.17
N ILE A 362 -13.50 -11.70 -24.92
CA ILE A 362 -12.33 -12.50 -24.52
C ILE A 362 -12.61 -14.01 -24.70
N LEU A 363 -13.83 -14.46 -24.38
CA LEU A 363 -14.28 -15.84 -24.62
C LEU A 363 -14.36 -16.19 -26.12
N GLY A 364 -14.71 -15.22 -26.96
CA GLY A 364 -14.64 -15.35 -28.42
C GLY A 364 -13.19 -15.48 -28.91
N LEU A 365 -12.31 -14.56 -28.49
CA LEU A 365 -10.88 -14.60 -28.81
C LEU A 365 -10.20 -15.90 -28.35
N LEU A 366 -10.52 -16.40 -27.16
CA LEU A 366 -9.99 -17.68 -26.64
C LEU A 366 -10.33 -18.87 -27.57
N LYS A 367 -11.42 -18.81 -28.34
CA LYS A 367 -11.79 -19.89 -29.28
C LYS A 367 -11.08 -19.78 -30.64
N THR A 368 -10.81 -18.55 -31.10
CA THR A 368 -10.31 -18.28 -32.47
C THR A 368 -8.80 -18.03 -32.54
N GLU A 369 -8.20 -17.44 -31.50
CA GLU A 369 -6.80 -17.04 -31.45
C GLU A 369 -5.84 -18.26 -31.43
N ARG A 370 -4.63 -18.06 -31.96
CA ARG A 370 -3.58 -19.09 -32.08
C ARG A 370 -2.21 -18.63 -31.56
N ALA A 371 -2.00 -17.32 -31.47
CA ALA A 371 -0.76 -16.75 -30.93
C ALA A 371 -0.63 -17.04 -29.43
N ALA A 372 0.47 -17.68 -29.03
CA ALA A 372 0.70 -18.08 -27.63
C ALA A 372 0.55 -16.93 -26.61
N PRO A 373 1.13 -15.72 -26.83
CA PRO A 373 1.01 -14.62 -25.87
C PRO A 373 -0.43 -14.12 -25.67
N ASN A 374 -1.28 -14.31 -26.69
CA ASN A 374 -2.67 -13.86 -26.68
C ASN A 374 -3.58 -14.90 -26.02
N LEU A 375 -3.31 -16.19 -26.26
CA LEU A 375 -3.95 -17.29 -25.54
C LEU A 375 -3.59 -17.25 -24.05
N GLU A 376 -2.32 -17.04 -23.72
CA GLU A 376 -1.85 -16.82 -22.35
C GLU A 376 -2.57 -15.64 -21.69
N ALA A 377 -2.70 -14.50 -22.38
CA ALA A 377 -3.45 -13.34 -21.88
C ALA A 377 -4.96 -13.63 -21.69
N CYS A 378 -5.61 -14.33 -22.64
CA CYS A 378 -7.02 -14.73 -22.50
C CYS A 378 -7.25 -15.71 -21.35
N LEU A 379 -6.31 -16.62 -21.09
CA LEU A 379 -6.38 -17.55 -19.96
C LEU A 379 -6.16 -16.80 -18.63
N ASN A 380 -5.13 -15.94 -18.57
CA ASN A 380 -4.89 -15.08 -17.40
C ASN A 380 -6.08 -14.15 -17.09
N PHE A 381 -6.81 -13.67 -18.10
CA PHE A 381 -8.07 -12.95 -17.88
C PHE A 381 -9.05 -13.78 -17.04
N PHE A 382 -9.28 -15.06 -17.37
CA PHE A 382 -10.18 -15.93 -16.61
C PHE A 382 -9.61 -16.39 -15.25
N THR A 383 -8.32 -16.20 -14.98
CA THR A 383 -7.74 -16.33 -13.63
C THR A 383 -8.16 -15.18 -12.71
N PHE A 384 -8.31 -13.95 -13.24
CA PHE A 384 -8.79 -12.78 -12.50
C PHE A 384 -10.32 -12.61 -12.55
N HIS A 385 -10.95 -13.14 -13.59
CA HIS A 385 -12.40 -13.12 -13.83
C HIS A 385 -12.93 -14.55 -13.98
N PRO A 386 -13.00 -15.33 -12.88
CA PRO A 386 -13.42 -16.73 -12.93
C PRO A 386 -14.91 -16.84 -13.30
N ILE A 387 -15.20 -17.51 -14.42
CA ILE A 387 -16.55 -17.68 -14.97
C ILE A 387 -16.70 -19.12 -15.48
N GLU A 388 -17.68 -19.86 -14.97
CA GLU A 388 -17.90 -21.28 -15.30
C GLU A 388 -18.09 -21.53 -16.82
N GLU A 389 -18.83 -20.66 -17.51
CA GLU A 389 -19.03 -20.74 -18.97
C GLU A 389 -17.72 -20.83 -19.77
N SER A 390 -16.64 -20.22 -19.25
CA SER A 390 -15.33 -20.22 -19.90
C SER A 390 -14.60 -21.55 -19.82
N MET A 391 -14.92 -22.41 -18.84
CA MET A 391 -14.28 -23.71 -18.58
C MET A 391 -14.23 -24.59 -19.83
N ASN A 392 -15.31 -24.60 -20.62
CA ASN A 392 -15.38 -25.39 -21.86
C ASN A 392 -14.47 -24.84 -22.97
N ALA A 393 -14.27 -23.52 -23.05
CA ALA A 393 -13.35 -22.90 -24.01
C ALA A 393 -11.89 -23.05 -23.57
N ILE A 394 -11.61 -22.94 -22.26
CA ILE A 394 -10.30 -23.20 -21.66
C ILE A 394 -9.87 -24.66 -21.93
N LYS A 395 -10.78 -25.61 -21.74
CA LYS A 395 -10.55 -27.05 -21.94
C LYS A 395 -10.20 -27.46 -23.39
N LEU A 396 -10.42 -26.59 -24.39
CA LEU A 396 -9.95 -26.82 -25.77
C LEU A 396 -8.42 -26.77 -25.90
N HIS A 397 -7.74 -25.97 -25.07
CA HIS A 397 -6.30 -25.73 -25.15
C HIS A 397 -5.46 -26.71 -24.31
N VAL A 398 -6.08 -27.71 -23.70
CA VAL A 398 -5.42 -28.75 -22.89
C VAL A 398 -4.39 -29.57 -23.68
N LYS A 399 -4.44 -29.54 -25.01
CA LYS A 399 -3.44 -30.19 -25.90
C LYS A 399 -2.25 -29.29 -26.27
N ASP A 400 -2.19 -28.05 -25.77
CA ASP A 400 -1.04 -27.17 -26.01
C ASP A 400 0.22 -27.70 -25.30
N ARG A 401 1.38 -27.53 -25.93
CA ARG A 401 2.70 -27.93 -25.40
C ARG A 401 3.55 -26.74 -24.94
N ARG A 402 3.05 -25.51 -25.12
CA ARG A 402 3.75 -24.27 -24.78
C ARG A 402 3.57 -24.00 -23.28
N LEU A 403 4.60 -24.24 -22.47
CA LEU A 403 4.54 -24.14 -21.00
C LEU A 403 3.85 -22.87 -20.45
N PRO A 404 4.03 -21.66 -21.01
CA PRO A 404 3.30 -20.47 -20.55
C PRO A 404 1.77 -20.60 -20.70
N VAL A 405 1.31 -21.16 -21.82
CA VAL A 405 -0.12 -21.42 -22.07
C VAL A 405 -0.64 -22.51 -21.13
N VAL A 406 0.15 -23.57 -20.89
CA VAL A 406 -0.22 -24.64 -19.94
C VAL A 406 -0.31 -24.12 -18.50
N LYS A 407 0.61 -23.26 -18.07
CA LYS A 407 0.58 -22.60 -16.75
C LYS A 407 -0.64 -21.68 -16.60
N ALA A 408 -0.91 -20.84 -17.60
CA ALA A 408 -2.09 -19.97 -17.61
C ALA A 408 -3.41 -20.77 -17.64
N LEU A 409 -3.45 -21.88 -18.38
CA LEU A 409 -4.59 -22.81 -18.41
C LEU A 409 -4.85 -23.43 -17.04
N LEU A 410 -3.81 -23.98 -16.40
CA LEU A 410 -3.91 -24.57 -15.07
C LEU A 410 -4.38 -23.53 -14.03
N ALA A 411 -3.85 -22.31 -14.10
CA ALA A 411 -4.26 -21.22 -13.21
C ALA A 411 -5.73 -20.81 -13.40
N ALA A 412 -6.20 -20.65 -14.65
CA ALA A 412 -7.59 -20.32 -14.94
C ALA A 412 -8.55 -21.45 -14.52
N VAL A 413 -8.17 -22.71 -14.78
CA VAL A 413 -8.94 -23.89 -14.36
C VAL A 413 -9.02 -23.99 -12.83
N ALA A 414 -7.93 -23.69 -12.11
CA ALA A 414 -7.90 -23.63 -10.66
C ALA A 414 -8.76 -22.49 -10.08
N ALA A 415 -8.73 -21.30 -10.70
CA ALA A 415 -9.52 -20.15 -10.27
C ALA A 415 -11.04 -20.38 -10.41
N ILE A 416 -11.46 -21.15 -11.41
CA ILE A 416 -12.88 -21.44 -11.68
C ILE A 416 -13.37 -22.69 -10.93
N GLY A 417 -12.60 -23.80 -10.98
CA GLY A 417 -13.05 -25.10 -10.50
C GLY A 417 -12.26 -25.68 -9.31
N GLY A 418 -11.32 -24.91 -8.75
CA GLY A 418 -10.46 -25.37 -7.66
C GLY A 418 -9.68 -26.63 -8.00
N VAL A 419 -9.46 -27.46 -6.98
CA VAL A 419 -8.74 -28.75 -7.08
C VAL A 419 -9.39 -29.69 -8.10
N GLU A 420 -10.72 -29.87 -8.06
CA GLU A 420 -11.43 -30.79 -8.95
C GLU A 420 -11.46 -30.30 -10.41
N GLY A 421 -11.50 -28.97 -10.61
CA GLY A 421 -11.23 -28.35 -11.91
C GLY A 421 -9.90 -28.80 -12.48
N VAL A 422 -8.82 -28.70 -11.70
CA VAL A 422 -7.46 -29.07 -12.13
C VAL A 422 -7.33 -30.58 -12.35
N LYS A 423 -7.87 -31.42 -11.45
CA LYS A 423 -7.94 -32.88 -11.65
C LYS A 423 -8.67 -33.26 -12.94
N SER A 424 -9.70 -32.51 -13.35
CA SER A 424 -10.43 -32.76 -14.60
C SER A 424 -9.63 -32.48 -15.89
N VAL A 425 -8.45 -31.85 -15.81
CA VAL A 425 -7.53 -31.65 -16.94
C VAL A 425 -6.19 -32.38 -16.79
N ALA A 426 -5.77 -32.72 -15.57
CA ALA A 426 -4.48 -33.34 -15.28
C ALA A 426 -4.15 -34.59 -16.13
N PRO A 427 -5.02 -35.61 -16.29
CA PRO A 427 -4.72 -36.81 -17.09
C PRO A 427 -4.51 -36.56 -18.59
N ARG A 428 -4.81 -35.35 -19.08
CA ARG A 428 -4.57 -34.92 -20.47
C ARG A 428 -3.33 -34.02 -20.61
N LEU A 429 -2.85 -33.47 -19.49
CA LEU A 429 -1.61 -32.70 -19.36
C LEU A 429 -0.41 -33.57 -18.94
N GLU A 430 -0.66 -34.75 -18.39
CA GLU A 430 0.31 -35.80 -18.01
C GLU A 430 1.02 -36.46 -19.22
N GLN A 431 1.64 -35.62 -20.06
CA GLN A 431 2.79 -36.01 -20.88
C GLN A 431 4.03 -36.06 -19.97
N ARG A 432 5.08 -36.81 -20.37
CA ARG A 432 6.30 -37.05 -19.55
C ARG A 432 7.23 -35.82 -19.36
N ASP A 433 6.68 -34.61 -19.36
CA ASP A 433 7.42 -33.36 -19.18
C ASP A 433 7.47 -32.98 -17.68
N PRO A 434 8.66 -33.00 -17.03
CA PRO A 434 8.79 -32.62 -15.62
C PRO A 434 8.33 -31.18 -15.32
N GLN A 435 8.40 -30.26 -16.29
CA GLN A 435 8.02 -28.86 -16.10
C GLN A 435 6.49 -28.69 -16.03
N VAL A 436 5.74 -29.54 -16.75
CA VAL A 436 4.27 -29.59 -16.67
C VAL A 436 3.82 -30.26 -15.38
N ILE A 437 4.44 -31.38 -15.00
CA ILE A 437 4.16 -32.07 -13.72
C ILE A 437 4.41 -31.13 -12.53
N ARG A 438 5.55 -30.42 -12.52
CA ARG A 438 5.86 -29.42 -11.49
C ARG A 438 4.81 -28.30 -11.45
N ALA A 439 4.41 -27.75 -12.60
CA ALA A 439 3.40 -26.70 -12.67
C ALA A 439 2.03 -27.18 -12.15
N LEU A 440 1.66 -28.43 -12.44
CA LEU A 440 0.45 -29.07 -11.94
C LEU A 440 0.49 -29.18 -10.40
N SER A 441 1.57 -29.71 -9.82
CA SER A 441 1.73 -29.80 -8.37
C SER A 441 1.71 -28.43 -7.68
N GLU A 442 2.47 -27.45 -8.20
CA GLU A 442 2.49 -26.08 -7.65
C GLU A 442 1.09 -25.44 -7.64
N ILE A 443 0.27 -25.71 -8.65
CA ILE A 443 -1.08 -25.13 -8.79
C ILE A 443 -2.11 -25.89 -7.96
N LEU A 444 -2.03 -27.22 -7.85
CA LEU A 444 -2.89 -28.01 -6.93
C LEU A 444 -2.64 -27.64 -5.46
N ILE A 445 -1.38 -27.44 -5.06
CA ILE A 445 -1.02 -26.93 -3.74
C ILE A 445 -1.65 -25.54 -3.51
N LYS A 446 -1.50 -24.60 -4.46
CA LYS A 446 -2.10 -23.26 -4.36
C LYS A 446 -3.64 -23.29 -4.34
N ALA A 447 -4.26 -24.27 -5.00
CA ALA A 447 -5.70 -24.51 -4.99
C ALA A 447 -6.22 -25.18 -3.69
N GLY A 448 -5.32 -25.60 -2.79
CA GLY A 448 -5.64 -26.10 -1.46
C GLY A 448 -5.58 -27.62 -1.27
N GLU A 449 -5.01 -28.38 -2.21
CA GLU A 449 -4.85 -29.83 -2.07
C GLU A 449 -3.66 -30.18 -1.14
N ARG A 450 -3.87 -30.01 0.18
CA ARG A 450 -2.88 -30.25 1.24
C ARG A 450 -2.22 -31.63 1.15
N LYS A 451 -2.97 -32.68 0.77
CA LYS A 451 -2.47 -34.07 0.77
C LYS A 451 -1.23 -34.26 -0.09
N ILE A 452 -1.12 -33.54 -1.21
CA ILE A 452 0.07 -33.58 -2.09
C ILE A 452 1.36 -33.17 -1.34
N LEU A 453 1.27 -32.30 -0.33
CA LEU A 453 2.41 -31.95 0.52
C LEU A 453 2.80 -33.10 1.45
N GLU A 454 1.82 -33.82 1.99
CA GLU A 454 2.03 -34.94 2.91
C GLU A 454 2.56 -36.16 2.15
N ASP A 455 1.93 -36.51 1.02
CA ASP A 455 2.36 -37.56 0.09
C ASP A 455 3.81 -37.32 -0.42
N LEU A 456 4.17 -36.06 -0.71
CA LEU A 456 5.51 -35.68 -1.16
C LEU A 456 6.57 -35.91 -0.05
N VAL A 457 6.24 -35.59 1.20
CA VAL A 457 7.15 -35.73 2.35
C VAL A 457 7.30 -37.19 2.77
N GLU A 458 6.20 -37.96 2.79
CA GLU A 458 6.27 -39.40 3.04
C GLU A 458 7.05 -40.12 1.93
N ARG A 459 6.77 -39.79 0.66
CA ARG A 459 7.55 -40.36 -0.46
C ARG A 459 9.03 -40.04 -0.35
N PHE A 460 9.39 -38.83 0.10
CA PHE A 460 10.79 -38.40 0.25
C PHE A 460 11.51 -39.13 1.40
N SER A 461 10.85 -39.37 2.54
CA SER A 461 11.45 -40.07 3.68
C SER A 461 11.74 -41.55 3.41
N GLN A 462 11.04 -42.15 2.44
CA GLN A 462 11.23 -43.54 2.01
C GLN A 462 12.37 -43.73 0.98
N LEU A 463 12.92 -42.64 0.41
CA LEU A 463 13.96 -42.74 -0.62
C LEU A 463 15.32 -43.16 -0.05
N LYS A 464 16.06 -43.93 -0.86
CA LYS A 464 17.43 -44.40 -0.55
C LYS A 464 18.41 -44.24 -1.72
N HIS A 465 17.95 -43.72 -2.86
CA HIS A 465 18.75 -43.55 -4.07
C HIS A 465 18.89 -42.07 -4.40
N GLU A 466 20.13 -41.61 -4.53
CA GLU A 466 20.50 -40.20 -4.76
C GLU A 466 19.70 -39.53 -5.89
N ASN A 467 19.65 -40.14 -7.09
CA ASN A 467 18.90 -39.64 -8.25
C ASN A 467 17.40 -39.43 -7.98
N GLN A 468 16.82 -40.15 -7.01
CA GLN A 468 15.41 -39.98 -6.61
C GLN A 468 15.25 -38.84 -5.60
N VAL A 469 16.22 -38.68 -4.69
CA VAL A 469 16.28 -37.60 -3.70
C VAL A 469 16.45 -36.26 -4.40
N GLU A 470 17.43 -36.15 -5.31
CA GLU A 470 17.66 -34.97 -6.15
C GLU A 470 16.39 -34.52 -6.88
N ALA A 471 15.64 -35.46 -7.44
CA ALA A 471 14.44 -35.17 -8.23
C ALA A 471 13.28 -34.56 -7.42
N LEU A 472 13.27 -34.73 -6.08
CA LEU A 472 12.22 -34.20 -5.20
C LEU A 472 12.63 -32.96 -4.40
N ILE A 473 13.93 -32.67 -4.21
CA ILE A 473 14.41 -31.46 -3.53
C ILE A 473 13.75 -30.17 -4.06
N PRO A 474 13.65 -29.92 -5.40
CA PRO A 474 13.01 -28.70 -5.93
C PRO A 474 11.53 -28.57 -5.56
N SER A 475 10.82 -29.70 -5.42
CA SER A 475 9.39 -29.73 -5.06
C SER A 475 9.19 -29.42 -3.58
N LEU A 476 10.05 -29.96 -2.71
CA LEU A 476 10.04 -29.65 -1.27
C LEU A 476 10.44 -28.19 -1.01
N SER A 477 11.50 -27.70 -1.65
CA SER A 477 11.90 -26.28 -1.56
C SER A 477 10.79 -25.33 -2.03
N SER A 478 10.13 -25.65 -3.15
CA SER A 478 8.98 -24.87 -3.65
C SER A 478 7.78 -24.92 -2.69
N SER A 479 7.59 -26.03 -1.98
CA SER A 479 6.55 -26.19 -0.97
C SER A 479 6.86 -25.36 0.28
N LEU A 480 8.09 -25.44 0.80
CA LEU A 480 8.55 -24.63 1.93
C LEU A 480 8.41 -23.13 1.64
N LYS A 481 8.74 -22.67 0.44
CA LYS A 481 8.56 -21.27 -0.01
C LYS A 481 7.11 -20.81 -0.12
N ILE A 482 6.13 -21.73 -0.13
CA ILE A 482 4.71 -21.42 0.06
C ILE A 482 4.37 -21.39 1.56
N LEU A 483 4.93 -22.31 2.36
CA LEU A 483 4.77 -22.33 3.83
C LEU A 483 5.53 -21.20 4.57
N GLU A 484 6.47 -20.51 3.93
CA GLU A 484 7.12 -19.28 4.43
C GLU A 484 6.20 -18.04 4.31
N GLN A 485 5.13 -18.08 3.50
CA GLN A 485 4.29 -16.91 3.25
C GLN A 485 3.30 -16.57 4.38
N GLY A 486 3.07 -17.51 5.31
CA GLY A 486 2.21 -17.30 6.48
C GLY A 486 0.80 -16.81 6.12
N ASP A 487 0.37 -15.69 6.71
CA ASP A 487 -0.91 -15.01 6.39
C ASP A 487 -1.03 -14.59 4.90
N SER A 488 0.07 -14.54 4.13
CA SER A 488 0.06 -14.20 2.69
C SER A 488 0.02 -15.44 1.77
N MET A 489 -0.12 -16.64 2.34
CA MET A 489 -0.33 -17.89 1.60
C MET A 489 -1.64 -17.83 0.78
N PRO A 490 -1.74 -18.54 -0.37
CA PRO A 490 -2.99 -18.69 -1.11
C PRO A 490 -4.18 -19.07 -0.21
N GLU A 491 -5.24 -18.27 -0.27
CA GLU A 491 -6.42 -18.40 0.60
C GLU A 491 -7.06 -19.81 0.62
N PRO A 492 -7.15 -20.57 -0.50
CA PRO A 492 -7.67 -21.95 -0.47
C PRO A 492 -6.79 -22.90 0.35
N LEU A 493 -5.46 -22.75 0.26
CA LEU A 493 -4.50 -23.55 1.02
C LEU A 493 -4.50 -23.16 2.50
N LEU A 494 -4.54 -21.86 2.81
CA LEU A 494 -4.71 -21.36 4.17
C LEU A 494 -5.99 -21.95 4.81
N LYS A 495 -7.13 -21.88 4.12
CA LYS A 495 -8.39 -22.49 4.57
C LYS A 495 -8.28 -24.02 4.72
N SER A 496 -7.46 -24.71 3.93
CA SER A 496 -7.22 -26.15 4.12
C SER A 496 -6.45 -26.46 5.41
N PHE A 497 -5.54 -25.57 5.83
CA PHE A 497 -4.82 -25.68 7.10
C PHE A 497 -5.68 -25.28 8.31
N GLU A 498 -6.54 -24.28 8.17
CA GLU A 498 -7.41 -23.77 9.25
C GLU A 498 -8.63 -24.67 9.53
N LYS A 499 -9.06 -25.51 8.57
CA LYS A 499 -10.15 -26.48 8.72
C LYS A 499 -9.82 -27.59 9.73
N ILE A 500 -10.48 -27.57 10.90
CA ILE A 500 -10.51 -28.70 11.83
C ILE A 500 -11.25 -29.86 11.13
N GLU A 501 -10.61 -31.04 11.05
CA GLU A 501 -11.29 -32.23 10.51
C GLU A 501 -12.13 -32.89 11.61
N VAL A 502 -13.22 -33.59 11.22
CA VAL A 502 -14.23 -34.07 12.20
C VAL A 502 -13.65 -35.02 13.25
N ALA A 503 -12.53 -35.70 12.94
CA ALA A 503 -11.79 -36.57 13.86
C ALA A 503 -11.04 -35.82 14.99
N GLU A 504 -10.85 -34.50 14.89
CA GLU A 504 -10.07 -33.69 15.85
C GLU A 504 -10.93 -32.91 16.86
N ARG A 505 -12.24 -33.23 16.98
CA ARG A 505 -13.06 -32.69 18.07
C ARG A 505 -12.66 -33.33 19.41
N PRO A 506 -12.23 -32.57 20.43
CA PRO A 506 -12.00 -33.14 21.75
C PRO A 506 -13.31 -33.65 22.35
N LEU A 507 -13.27 -34.84 22.94
CA LEU A 507 -14.41 -35.41 23.66
C LEU A 507 -14.71 -34.56 24.90
N THR A 508 -15.87 -33.90 24.93
CA THR A 508 -16.37 -33.21 26.11
C THR A 508 -16.68 -34.22 27.22
N PRO A 509 -16.17 -34.06 28.46
CA PRO A 509 -16.55 -34.91 29.57
C PRO A 509 -18.04 -34.74 29.92
N PRO A 510 -18.69 -35.74 30.52
CA PRO A 510 -20.10 -35.66 30.89
C PRO A 510 -20.34 -34.61 31.98
N ARG A 511 -21.52 -33.97 31.96
CA ARG A 511 -21.97 -33.09 33.04
C ARG A 511 -22.21 -33.90 34.34
N PRO A 512 -21.94 -33.34 35.53
CA PRO A 512 -22.45 -33.87 36.78
C PRO A 512 -23.98 -33.87 36.83
N ALA A 513 -24.57 -34.75 37.63
CA ALA A 513 -26.02 -34.85 37.82
C ALA A 513 -26.57 -33.77 38.76
N GLU A 514 -27.87 -33.51 38.64
CA GLU A 514 -28.64 -32.65 39.53
C GLU A 514 -28.88 -33.33 40.90
N PRO A 515 -28.81 -32.60 42.04
CA PRO A 515 -29.32 -33.09 43.31
C PRO A 515 -30.85 -33.09 43.33
N ALA A 516 -31.45 -34.16 43.84
CA ALA A 516 -32.90 -34.26 44.04
C ALA A 516 -33.40 -33.40 45.22
N ALA A 517 -34.71 -33.13 45.27
CA ALA A 517 -35.37 -32.35 46.31
C ALA A 517 -36.34 -33.21 47.15
N GLU A 518 -36.37 -32.95 48.46
CA GLU A 518 -37.33 -33.45 49.47
C GLU A 518 -37.46 -32.36 50.59
N PRO A 519 -38.50 -32.33 51.44
CA PRO A 519 -39.82 -31.82 51.03
C PRO A 519 -40.48 -30.82 52.01
N GLU A 520 -41.70 -30.42 51.60
CA GLU A 520 -42.82 -29.68 52.24
C GLU A 520 -42.94 -29.62 53.78
N GLU A 521 -43.57 -28.54 54.30
CA GLU A 521 -44.94 -28.64 54.89
C GLU A 521 -45.62 -27.28 55.24
N ASN A 522 -46.96 -27.26 55.17
CA ASN A 522 -47.95 -26.32 55.76
C ASN A 522 -48.00 -24.85 55.25
N GLU A 523 -49.17 -24.18 55.12
CA GLU A 523 -50.56 -24.50 55.57
C GLU A 523 -51.65 -23.89 54.63
N GLU A 524 -52.87 -24.46 54.63
CA GLU A 524 -54.09 -24.04 53.87
C GLU A 524 -55.27 -23.78 54.86
N PRO A 525 -56.56 -23.50 54.53
CA PRO A 525 -57.25 -23.24 53.24
C PRO A 525 -58.22 -22.01 53.19
N GLY A 526 -58.85 -21.72 52.04
CA GLY A 526 -60.01 -20.79 51.97
C GLY A 526 -60.62 -20.51 50.57
N LEU A 527 -61.93 -20.78 50.40
CA LEU A 527 -62.79 -20.58 49.18
C LEU A 527 -64.02 -19.70 49.55
N PRO A 528 -64.95 -19.25 48.64
CA PRO A 528 -65.03 -19.32 47.15
C PRO A 528 -65.53 -18.02 46.39
N ILE A 529 -65.39 -18.05 45.03
CA ILE A 529 -66.31 -17.66 43.89
C ILE A 529 -67.69 -16.99 44.23
N PRO A 530 -68.33 -16.03 43.45
CA PRO A 530 -68.35 -15.82 41.96
C PRO A 530 -68.39 -14.37 41.32
N GLU A 531 -68.11 -14.34 39.99
CA GLU A 531 -68.75 -13.68 38.79
C GLU A 531 -69.33 -12.22 38.65
N GLU A 532 -69.40 -11.80 37.35
CA GLU A 532 -70.25 -10.80 36.61
C GLU A 532 -70.00 -9.25 36.52
N VAL A 533 -69.46 -8.82 35.36
CA VAL A 533 -70.08 -8.01 34.25
C VAL A 533 -70.77 -6.62 34.47
N SER A 534 -70.18 -5.57 33.85
CA SER A 534 -70.73 -4.30 33.25
C SER A 534 -71.64 -3.34 34.08
N GLU A 535 -71.91 -2.06 33.75
CA GLU A 535 -71.77 -1.25 32.50
C GLU A 535 -71.54 0.30 32.75
N LYS A 536 -72.14 1.18 31.91
CA LYS A 536 -71.92 2.65 31.68
C LYS A 536 -72.90 3.54 32.54
N PRO A 537 -72.97 4.92 32.50
CA PRO A 537 -72.75 5.82 31.33
C PRO A 537 -72.37 7.34 31.51
N ARG A 538 -72.21 8.03 30.36
CA ARG A 538 -72.68 9.38 29.85
C ARG A 538 -73.09 10.53 30.81
N ASP A 539 -73.11 11.82 30.42
CA ASP A 539 -72.81 12.58 29.16
C ASP A 539 -72.54 14.07 29.51
N GLU A 540 -71.88 14.84 28.61
CA GLU A 540 -72.28 16.18 28.07
C GLU A 540 -71.10 16.89 27.36
N ALA A 541 -71.35 17.93 26.54
CA ALA A 541 -70.43 18.32 25.45
C ALA A 541 -70.44 19.81 25.02
N ARG A 542 -69.31 20.30 24.45
CA ARG A 542 -69.23 20.95 23.11
C ARG A 542 -67.80 21.36 22.68
N ASN A 543 -67.62 21.42 21.35
CA ASN A 543 -66.39 21.62 20.56
C ASN A 543 -65.67 22.98 20.85
N VAL A 544 -64.43 23.23 20.38
CA VAL A 544 -64.09 23.58 18.96
C VAL A 544 -62.61 23.32 18.59
N GLU A 545 -62.42 22.69 17.42
CA GLU A 545 -61.27 22.66 16.46
C GLU A 545 -59.87 22.07 16.82
N GLU A 546 -59.62 20.91 16.19
CA GLU A 546 -58.34 20.25 15.79
C GLU A 546 -57.63 21.01 14.62
N PRO A 547 -56.52 20.51 13.99
CA PRO A 547 -55.72 19.27 14.17
C PRO A 547 -54.19 19.53 14.40
N ALA A 548 -53.28 18.55 14.54
CA ALA A 548 -53.34 17.08 14.62
C ALA A 548 -52.08 16.53 15.34
N GLU A 549 -52.23 15.32 15.91
CA GLU A 549 -51.38 14.10 15.83
C GLU A 549 -49.90 14.22 15.40
N LEU A 550 -48.94 13.46 15.94
CA LEU A 550 -49.02 12.03 16.33
C LEU A 550 -47.94 11.62 17.38
N ASP A 551 -48.24 10.59 18.17
CA ASP A 551 -47.39 9.93 19.17
C ASP A 551 -46.36 8.92 18.54
N LEU A 552 -45.17 8.66 19.11
CA LEU A 552 -44.78 7.55 20.03
C LEU A 552 -45.31 6.15 19.62
N ASP A 553 -44.56 5.04 19.64
CA ASP A 553 -43.11 4.71 19.83
C ASP A 553 -42.89 3.28 19.22
N LEU A 554 -41.78 2.53 19.14
CA LEU A 554 -40.40 2.45 19.70
C LEU A 554 -39.36 2.43 18.52
N GLY A 555 -38.06 2.07 18.56
CA GLY A 555 -37.22 1.20 19.42
C GLY A 555 -37.33 -0.29 19.02
N GLU A 556 -36.28 -1.11 18.87
CA GLU A 556 -34.79 -0.97 18.94
C GLU A 556 -34.18 -1.69 17.69
N GLU A 557 -32.88 -1.92 17.41
CA GLU A 557 -31.56 -1.82 18.07
C GLU A 557 -30.47 -1.64 16.94
N GLY A 558 -29.20 -1.37 17.24
CA GLY A 558 -28.07 -1.55 16.29
C GLY A 558 -27.01 -0.43 16.24
N ASP A 559 -25.93 -0.55 17.02
CA ASP A 559 -24.88 0.49 17.17
C ASP A 559 -24.09 0.85 15.90
N SER A 560 -23.95 2.16 15.64
CA SER A 560 -22.72 2.79 15.08
C SER A 560 -22.81 4.32 15.06
N GLU A 561 -22.79 4.96 16.25
CA GLU A 561 -22.83 6.43 16.33
C GLU A 561 -21.61 7.11 15.67
N ILE A 562 -21.83 7.75 14.53
CA ILE A 562 -20.98 8.82 14.00
C ILE A 562 -21.56 10.15 14.52
N PRO A 563 -20.88 10.90 15.42
CA PRO A 563 -21.45 12.13 15.96
C PRO A 563 -21.65 13.19 14.87
N GLY A 564 -22.90 13.59 14.68
CA GLY A 564 -23.35 14.44 13.57
C GLY A 564 -22.79 15.87 13.56
N LEU A 565 -22.97 16.53 12.41
CA LEU A 565 -22.47 17.88 12.15
C LEU A 565 -23.09 18.97 13.06
N LEU A 566 -22.32 20.05 13.23
CA LEU A 566 -22.71 21.24 13.99
C LEU A 566 -24.01 21.87 13.44
N SER A 567 -24.91 22.25 14.35
CA SER A 567 -26.10 23.03 14.01
C SER A 567 -25.72 24.47 13.67
N LEU A 568 -26.50 25.11 12.79
CA LEU A 568 -26.32 26.52 12.40
C LEU A 568 -26.38 27.50 13.58
N GLY A 569 -27.06 27.12 14.68
CA GLY A 569 -27.10 27.92 15.90
C GLY A 569 -25.73 28.12 16.56
N ASP A 570 -24.84 27.12 16.46
CA ASP A 570 -23.52 27.16 17.10
C ASP A 570 -22.51 28.06 16.36
N LEU A 571 -22.88 28.67 15.24
CA LEU A 571 -22.04 29.60 14.47
C LEU A 571 -22.31 31.08 14.82
N GLY A 572 -23.17 31.36 15.80
CA GLY A 572 -23.31 32.67 16.43
C GLY A 572 -22.23 32.92 17.50
N GLY A 573 -21.45 33.99 17.37
CA GLY A 573 -20.34 34.29 18.28
C GLY A 573 -20.75 34.90 19.62
N SER A 574 -20.05 34.52 20.69
CA SER A 574 -20.07 35.19 21.99
C SER A 574 -19.14 36.40 21.99
N GLY A 575 -19.65 37.59 22.36
CA GLY A 575 -18.87 38.82 22.42
C GLY A 575 -18.50 39.24 23.85
N MET A 576 -17.38 39.96 23.98
CA MET A 576 -17.13 40.84 25.12
C MET A 576 -17.76 42.21 24.85
N ALA A 577 -18.33 42.83 25.88
CA ALA A 577 -18.91 44.17 25.81
C ALA A 577 -18.24 45.08 26.84
N GLU A 578 -17.79 46.25 26.39
CA GLU A 578 -17.37 47.36 27.26
C GLU A 578 -17.73 48.70 26.60
N ASP A 579 -17.59 49.79 27.37
CA ASP A 579 -18.56 50.89 27.31
C ASP A 579 -18.36 51.95 26.20
N LYS A 580 -19.41 52.75 25.97
CA LYS A 580 -19.43 53.84 24.97
C LYS A 580 -18.89 55.15 25.55
N PRO A 581 -18.39 56.03 24.67
CA PRO A 581 -19.13 57.27 24.45
C PRO A 581 -19.60 57.46 23.00
N VAL A 582 -20.48 58.45 22.79
CA VAL A 582 -21.28 58.60 21.57
C VAL A 582 -20.61 59.46 20.50
N VAL A 583 -20.37 58.86 19.32
CA VAL A 583 -20.17 59.60 18.06
C VAL A 583 -21.15 59.05 17.02
N LYS A 584 -21.74 59.94 16.22
CA LYS A 584 -22.82 59.64 15.26
C LYS A 584 -22.32 58.71 14.14
N LYS A 585 -22.92 57.53 14.00
CA LYS A 585 -22.63 56.61 12.87
C LYS A 585 -23.42 57.03 11.61
N PRO A 586 -22.81 56.99 10.41
CA PRO A 586 -23.56 57.01 9.16
C PRO A 586 -24.37 55.71 8.99
N ILE A 587 -25.38 55.75 8.12
CA ILE A 587 -26.24 54.61 7.81
C ILE A 587 -25.40 53.53 7.10
N ARG A 588 -25.29 52.34 7.70
CA ARG A 588 -24.80 51.14 7.00
C ARG A 588 -25.99 50.42 6.36
N GLU A 589 -25.94 50.22 5.06
CA GLU A 589 -26.90 49.37 4.35
C GLU A 589 -26.78 47.91 4.83
N LYS A 590 -27.90 47.17 4.81
CA LYS A 590 -27.88 45.72 5.05
C LYS A 590 -27.40 45.02 3.77
N PRO A 591 -26.39 44.14 3.81
CA PRO A 591 -25.93 43.45 2.62
C PRO A 591 -27.05 42.62 2.00
N ARG A 592 -27.28 42.77 0.69
CA ARG A 592 -28.26 42.00 -0.08
C ARG A 592 -27.77 40.55 -0.23
N VAL A 593 -28.14 39.70 0.73
CA VAL A 593 -27.78 38.27 0.70
C VAL A 593 -28.41 37.58 -0.51
N SER A 594 -27.54 37.06 -1.38
CA SER A 594 -27.86 36.44 -2.67
C SER A 594 -28.96 35.36 -2.62
N PRO A 595 -29.79 35.22 -3.68
CA PRO A 595 -30.69 34.08 -3.85
C PRO A 595 -29.94 32.75 -3.86
N HIS A 596 -28.80 32.66 -4.55
CA HIS A 596 -28.00 31.43 -4.65
C HIS A 596 -27.36 31.05 -3.31
N TYR A 597 -26.84 32.02 -2.55
CA TYR A 597 -26.36 31.78 -1.17
C TYR A 597 -27.46 31.20 -0.26
N ARG A 598 -28.69 31.74 -0.36
CA ARG A 598 -29.85 31.23 0.38
C ARG A 598 -30.28 29.83 -0.07
N ALA A 599 -30.22 29.53 -1.36
CA ALA A 599 -30.50 28.21 -1.90
C ALA A 599 -29.45 27.17 -1.47
N GLY A 600 -28.16 27.52 -1.54
CA GLY A 600 -27.04 26.71 -1.07
C GLY A 600 -27.17 26.34 0.40
N LEU A 601 -27.42 27.33 1.29
CA LEU A 601 -27.69 27.10 2.70
C LEU A 601 -28.91 26.19 2.93
N LYS A 602 -30.01 26.40 2.20
CA LYS A 602 -31.21 25.55 2.31
C LYS A 602 -30.91 24.09 1.92
N TYR A 603 -30.08 23.84 0.92
CA TYR A 603 -29.68 22.48 0.56
C TYR A 603 -28.65 21.88 1.52
N TYR A 604 -27.74 22.68 2.08
CA TYR A 604 -26.77 22.26 3.10
C TYR A 604 -27.48 21.74 4.35
N ASN A 605 -28.44 22.51 4.88
CA ASN A 605 -29.23 22.16 6.07
C ASN A 605 -30.10 20.89 5.89
N VAL A 606 -30.32 20.45 4.64
CA VAL A 606 -31.12 19.26 4.28
C VAL A 606 -30.21 18.10 3.82
N GLY A 607 -28.90 18.18 4.09
CA GLY A 607 -27.91 17.15 3.75
C GLY A 607 -27.67 16.96 2.24
N LYS A 608 -28.24 17.83 1.39
CA LYS A 608 -28.21 17.70 -0.07
C LYS A 608 -26.97 18.36 -0.67
N TYR A 609 -25.81 17.98 -0.16
CA TYR A 609 -24.52 18.64 -0.39
C TYR A 609 -24.17 18.85 -1.87
N LYS A 610 -24.45 17.87 -2.75
CA LYS A 610 -24.24 18.03 -4.21
C LYS A 610 -25.08 19.15 -4.84
N LYS A 611 -26.27 19.44 -4.31
CA LYS A 611 -27.12 20.57 -4.76
C LYS A 611 -26.71 21.88 -4.08
N ALA A 612 -26.26 21.83 -2.83
CA ALA A 612 -25.71 22.99 -2.13
C ALA A 612 -24.45 23.51 -2.81
N LEU A 613 -23.49 22.62 -3.12
CA LEU A 613 -22.28 22.93 -3.88
C LEU A 613 -22.61 23.57 -5.23
N ALA A 614 -23.55 23.00 -6.00
CA ALA A 614 -23.93 23.56 -7.30
C ALA A 614 -24.54 24.99 -7.22
N GLU A 615 -25.26 25.33 -6.15
CA GLU A 615 -25.75 26.70 -5.94
C GLU A 615 -24.66 27.64 -5.40
N PHE A 616 -23.68 27.13 -4.64
CA PHE A 616 -22.52 27.93 -4.23
C PHE A 616 -21.50 28.15 -5.37
N SER A 617 -21.32 27.21 -6.31
CA SER A 617 -20.50 27.43 -7.51
C SER A 617 -21.06 28.58 -8.35
N LYS A 618 -22.37 28.56 -8.67
CA LYS A 618 -23.04 29.67 -9.37
C LYS A 618 -22.89 31.01 -8.66
N LEU A 619 -22.88 31.01 -7.33
CA LEU A 619 -22.64 32.22 -6.53
C LEU A 619 -21.21 32.77 -6.74
N LEU A 620 -20.21 31.90 -6.76
CA LEU A 620 -18.82 32.28 -7.06
C LEU A 620 -18.62 32.70 -8.53
N GLU A 621 -19.44 32.19 -9.45
CA GLU A 621 -19.46 32.59 -10.87
C GLU A 621 -20.17 33.93 -11.13
N THR A 622 -21.11 34.36 -10.26
CA THR A 622 -21.99 35.51 -10.50
C THR A 622 -21.74 36.73 -9.61
N GLU A 623 -20.97 36.61 -8.53
CA GLU A 623 -20.64 37.71 -7.62
C GLU A 623 -19.12 37.89 -7.49
N GLU A 624 -18.61 39.09 -7.81
CA GLU A 624 -17.18 39.43 -7.71
C GLU A 624 -16.66 39.43 -6.25
N ALA A 625 -17.55 39.57 -5.27
CA ALA A 625 -17.22 39.66 -3.85
C ALA A 625 -18.13 38.76 -2.99
N PRO A 626 -18.07 37.43 -3.14
CA PRO A 626 -18.98 36.50 -2.48
C PRO A 626 -18.68 36.39 -0.97
N PRO A 627 -19.68 36.10 -0.12
CA PRO A 627 -19.49 35.99 1.33
C PRO A 627 -18.43 34.94 1.70
N ALA A 628 -17.45 35.31 2.54
CA ALA A 628 -16.34 34.41 2.91
C ALA A 628 -16.81 33.03 3.41
N ASN A 629 -17.90 33.01 4.19
CA ASN A 629 -18.47 31.78 4.77
C ASN A 629 -18.88 30.72 3.71
N VAL A 630 -19.06 31.08 2.44
CA VAL A 630 -19.25 30.12 1.34
C VAL A 630 -18.13 29.08 1.34
N PHE A 631 -16.87 29.52 1.45
CA PHE A 631 -15.70 28.64 1.45
C PHE A 631 -15.66 27.74 2.70
N LEU A 632 -16.15 28.21 3.85
CA LEU A 632 -16.31 27.37 5.04
C LEU A 632 -17.35 26.25 4.82
N TYR A 633 -18.53 26.57 4.27
CA TYR A 633 -19.54 25.55 3.97
C TYR A 633 -19.10 24.57 2.88
N MET A 634 -18.38 25.04 1.85
CA MET A 634 -17.81 24.18 0.82
C MET A 634 -16.72 23.26 1.40
N GLY A 635 -15.84 23.78 2.26
CA GLY A 635 -14.84 22.98 2.98
C GLY A 635 -15.47 21.90 3.86
N LEU A 636 -16.50 22.24 4.64
CA LEU A 636 -17.27 21.27 5.45
C LEU A 636 -17.93 20.19 4.58
N MET A 637 -18.65 20.58 3.52
CA MET A 637 -19.30 19.60 2.62
C MET A 637 -18.32 18.67 1.89
N GLN A 638 -17.08 19.09 1.66
CA GLN A 638 -16.06 18.23 1.09
C GLN A 638 -15.41 17.32 2.13
N CYS A 639 -15.35 17.71 3.42
CA CYS A 639 -14.97 16.80 4.52
C CYS A 639 -15.94 15.62 4.62
N GLU A 640 -17.25 15.90 4.58
CA GLU A 640 -18.33 14.88 4.66
C GLU A 640 -18.39 13.95 3.44
N GLN A 641 -17.76 14.35 2.32
CA GLN A 641 -17.66 13.55 1.10
C GLN A 641 -16.26 12.91 0.94
N GLU A 642 -15.44 12.90 1.99
CA GLU A 642 -14.06 12.39 2.04
C GLU A 642 -13.08 13.03 1.03
N ASN A 643 -13.47 14.14 0.39
CA ASN A 643 -12.68 14.89 -0.59
C ASN A 643 -11.69 15.85 0.11
N TYR A 644 -10.78 15.29 0.89
CA TYR A 644 -9.96 16.02 1.85
C TYR A 644 -9.04 17.09 1.22
N GLU A 645 -8.54 16.88 -0.01
CA GLU A 645 -7.74 17.89 -0.73
C GLU A 645 -8.57 19.14 -1.05
N GLN A 646 -9.78 18.98 -1.61
CA GLN A 646 -10.66 20.13 -1.89
C GLN A 646 -11.15 20.78 -0.60
N ALA A 647 -11.41 19.97 0.45
CA ALA A 647 -11.76 20.48 1.77
C ALA A 647 -10.66 21.38 2.35
N ARG A 648 -9.39 20.95 2.25
CA ARG A 648 -8.21 21.74 2.64
C ARG A 648 -8.22 23.10 1.94
N ASP A 649 -8.35 23.09 0.62
CA ASP A 649 -8.19 24.30 -0.19
C ASP A 649 -9.29 25.34 0.09
N TYR A 650 -10.55 24.90 0.19
CA TYR A 650 -11.65 25.78 0.61
C TYR A 650 -11.49 26.30 2.06
N LEU A 651 -11.02 25.47 3.00
CA LEU A 651 -10.77 25.91 4.38
C LEU A 651 -9.59 26.89 4.48
N GLN A 652 -8.53 26.69 3.69
CA GLN A 652 -7.41 27.64 3.58
C GLN A 652 -7.86 28.96 2.95
N THR A 653 -8.67 28.93 1.89
CA THR A 653 -9.27 30.14 1.27
C THR A 653 -10.16 30.91 2.25
N PHE A 654 -10.88 30.21 3.14
CA PHE A 654 -11.64 30.84 4.23
C PHE A 654 -10.73 31.45 5.30
N LEU A 655 -9.75 30.68 5.81
CA LEU A 655 -8.82 31.13 6.85
C LEU A 655 -7.88 32.25 6.38
N GLY A 656 -7.64 32.40 5.07
CA GLY A 656 -6.97 33.58 4.50
C GLY A 656 -7.78 34.89 4.66
N LYS A 657 -9.07 34.81 5.01
CA LYS A 657 -9.96 35.96 5.30
C LYS A 657 -10.28 36.09 6.79
N ASP A 658 -10.36 34.97 7.52
CA ASP A 658 -10.50 34.94 8.98
C ASP A 658 -9.53 33.92 9.61
N PRO A 659 -8.26 34.30 9.86
CA PRO A 659 -7.23 33.37 10.34
C PRO A 659 -7.50 32.77 11.72
N ASN A 660 -8.29 33.47 12.54
CA ASN A 660 -8.48 33.14 13.95
C ASN A 660 -9.76 32.33 14.20
N HIS A 661 -10.45 31.88 13.14
CA HIS A 661 -11.70 31.13 13.27
C HIS A 661 -11.47 29.70 13.81
N SER A 662 -11.53 29.53 15.14
CA SER A 662 -11.28 28.27 15.85
C SER A 662 -11.93 27.04 15.20
N LYS A 663 -13.21 27.11 14.82
CA LYS A 663 -13.91 25.95 14.24
C LYS A 663 -13.38 25.55 12.85
N ALA A 664 -12.87 26.51 12.06
CA ALA A 664 -12.29 26.22 10.74
C ALA A 664 -10.88 25.66 10.87
N ASN A 665 -10.05 26.24 11.76
CA ASN A 665 -8.75 25.69 12.12
C ASN A 665 -8.86 24.25 12.66
N PHE A 666 -9.83 23.96 13.53
CA PHE A 666 -10.05 22.60 14.05
C PHE A 666 -10.43 21.59 12.97
N VAL A 667 -11.29 21.97 12.02
CA VAL A 667 -11.64 21.10 10.88
C VAL A 667 -10.46 20.93 9.92
N LEU A 668 -9.69 21.99 9.65
CA LEU A 668 -8.50 21.89 8.80
C LEU A 668 -7.42 20.98 9.41
N GLY A 669 -7.24 20.98 10.73
CA GLY A 669 -6.38 20.02 11.42
C GLY A 669 -6.85 18.56 11.29
N LYS A 670 -8.17 18.29 11.35
CA LYS A 670 -8.72 16.96 11.01
C LYS A 670 -8.43 16.56 9.57
N VAL A 671 -8.61 17.48 8.61
CA VAL A 671 -8.29 17.27 7.18
C VAL A 671 -6.81 16.95 7.02
N TYR A 672 -5.91 17.68 7.69
CA TYR A 672 -4.49 17.37 7.70
C TYR A 672 -4.16 16.01 8.34
N ARG A 673 -4.89 15.54 9.36
CA ARG A 673 -4.72 14.17 9.91
C ARG A 673 -5.02 13.11 8.84
N GLN A 674 -6.08 13.28 8.06
CA GLN A 674 -6.44 12.33 7.00
C GLN A 674 -5.46 12.37 5.81
N LEU A 675 -5.06 13.58 5.39
CA LEU A 675 -4.03 13.78 4.36
C LEU A 675 -2.60 13.44 4.84
N LYS A 676 -2.40 13.16 6.15
CA LYS A 676 -1.11 12.88 6.79
C LYS A 676 -0.10 14.03 6.66
N LEU A 677 -0.60 15.27 6.62
CA LEU A 677 0.17 16.50 6.54
C LEU A 677 0.56 16.97 7.94
N TRP A 678 1.41 16.18 8.61
CA TRP A 678 1.68 16.30 10.05
C TRP A 678 2.18 17.68 10.48
N ASN A 679 3.09 18.31 9.73
CA ASN A 679 3.62 19.63 10.06
C ASN A 679 2.50 20.69 10.09
N GLY A 680 1.67 20.74 9.04
CA GLY A 680 0.54 21.67 9.00
C GLY A 680 -0.52 21.39 10.08
N LEU A 681 -0.67 20.14 10.52
CA LEU A 681 -1.47 19.80 11.69
C LEU A 681 -0.86 20.40 12.97
N ILE A 682 0.44 20.23 13.18
CA ILE A 682 1.18 20.79 14.31
C ILE A 682 1.05 22.33 14.33
N ASP A 683 1.31 22.99 13.20
CA ASP A 683 1.26 24.45 13.03
C ASP A 683 -0.10 25.06 13.36
N ILE A 684 -1.20 24.31 13.18
CA ILE A 684 -2.55 24.74 13.53
C ILE A 684 -2.93 24.32 14.95
N TYR A 685 -2.56 23.12 15.39
CA TYR A 685 -2.98 22.60 16.70
C TYR A 685 -2.19 23.18 17.88
N GLU A 686 -0.92 23.55 17.70
CA GLU A 686 -0.17 24.28 18.72
C GLU A 686 -0.79 25.65 19.03
N LYS A 687 -1.47 26.31 18.09
CA LYS A 687 -2.18 27.58 18.34
C LYS A 687 -3.31 27.46 19.36
N PHE A 688 -3.99 26.31 19.41
CA PHE A 688 -5.00 26.03 20.46
C PHE A 688 -4.36 25.68 21.81
N VAL A 689 -3.14 25.17 21.82
CA VAL A 689 -2.39 24.84 23.07
C VAL A 689 -1.71 26.07 23.65
N GLY A 690 -1.17 26.96 22.80
CA GLY A 690 -0.62 28.26 23.15
C GLY A 690 -1.66 29.34 23.49
N GLY A 691 -2.94 29.07 23.23
CA GLY A 691 -4.05 29.97 23.59
C GLY A 691 -4.38 31.06 22.57
N GLU A 692 -3.79 31.02 21.37
CA GLU A 692 -4.16 31.90 20.25
C GLU A 692 -5.57 31.61 19.71
N LEU A 693 -6.03 30.36 19.85
CA LEU A 693 -7.34 29.89 19.39
C LEU A 693 -8.13 29.23 20.54
N GLU A 694 -9.38 29.64 20.73
CA GLU A 694 -10.25 29.03 21.73
C GLU A 694 -10.65 27.60 21.36
N ALA A 695 -10.53 26.67 22.31
CA ALA A 695 -11.00 25.29 22.19
C ALA A 695 -11.91 24.89 23.35
N SER A 696 -13.08 24.32 23.04
CA SER A 696 -13.97 23.71 24.03
C SER A 696 -13.35 22.42 24.62
N PRO A 697 -13.78 21.96 25.81
CA PRO A 697 -13.19 20.78 26.45
C PRO A 697 -13.14 19.53 25.56
N LYS A 698 -14.24 19.23 24.83
CA LYS A 698 -14.29 18.10 23.88
C LYS A 698 -13.31 18.27 22.71
N MET A 699 -13.09 19.50 22.24
CA MET A 699 -12.09 19.75 21.18
C MET A 699 -10.67 19.63 21.73
N LYS A 700 -10.39 20.10 22.96
CA LYS A 700 -9.05 20.00 23.59
C LYS A 700 -8.55 18.55 23.67
N THR A 701 -9.36 17.61 24.17
CA THR A 701 -8.96 16.19 24.22
C THR A 701 -8.56 15.67 22.84
N LYS A 702 -9.31 16.01 21.79
CA LYS A 702 -9.01 15.54 20.43
C LYS A 702 -7.81 16.25 19.78
N ILE A 703 -7.63 17.55 20.05
CA ILE A 703 -6.46 18.34 19.62
C ILE A 703 -5.19 17.75 20.23
N TYR A 704 -5.16 17.52 21.54
CA TYR A 704 -3.98 16.97 22.24
C TYR A 704 -3.65 15.56 21.75
N HIS A 705 -4.67 14.74 21.46
CA HIS A 705 -4.51 13.38 20.94
C HIS A 705 -3.86 13.41 19.55
N ASP A 706 -4.46 14.16 18.63
CA ASP A 706 -4.03 14.21 17.23
C ASP A 706 -2.68 14.95 17.07
N LEU A 707 -2.44 16.01 17.85
CA LEU A 707 -1.17 16.73 17.93
C LEU A 707 -0.06 15.87 18.54
N GLY A 708 -0.34 15.18 19.66
CA GLY A 708 0.62 14.30 20.32
C GLY A 708 1.13 13.20 19.39
N ILE A 709 0.22 12.55 18.65
CA ILE A 709 0.58 11.56 17.62
C ILE A 709 1.37 12.20 16.47
N ALA A 710 0.96 13.37 15.97
CA ALA A 710 1.69 14.05 14.90
C ALA A 710 3.13 14.41 15.31
N CYS A 711 3.33 14.92 16.53
CA CYS A 711 4.66 15.18 17.08
C CYS A 711 5.53 13.92 17.13
N VAL A 712 5.00 12.77 17.57
CA VAL A 712 5.75 11.49 17.55
C VAL A 712 6.09 11.04 16.12
N LEU A 713 5.16 11.21 15.16
CA LEU A 713 5.38 10.87 13.76
C LEU A 713 6.39 11.79 13.03
N VAL A 714 6.61 13.01 13.54
CA VAL A 714 7.63 13.98 13.06
C VAL A 714 8.89 13.96 13.95
N ALA A 715 9.05 12.93 14.80
CA ALA A 715 10.19 12.74 15.70
C ALA A 715 10.40 13.82 16.79
N HIS A 716 9.40 14.68 17.04
CA HIS A 716 9.34 15.56 18.21
C HIS A 716 8.90 14.79 19.47
N TYR A 717 9.66 13.75 19.82
CA TYR A 717 9.27 12.73 20.82
C TYR A 717 8.98 13.31 22.20
N GLU A 718 9.74 14.31 22.68
CA GLU A 718 9.50 14.92 23.99
C GLU A 718 8.16 15.66 24.05
N ARG A 719 7.84 16.45 23.02
CA ARG A 719 6.57 17.19 22.92
C ARG A 719 5.39 16.24 22.74
N GLY A 720 5.54 15.23 21.89
CA GLY A 720 4.56 14.16 21.72
C GLY A 720 4.28 13.41 23.01
N ALA A 721 5.33 13.03 23.76
CA ALA A 721 5.19 12.37 25.04
C ALA A 721 4.49 13.26 26.09
N GLN A 722 4.86 14.53 26.24
CA GLN A 722 4.19 15.46 27.17
C GLN A 722 2.68 15.54 26.92
N LEU A 723 2.26 15.59 25.67
CA LEU A 723 0.84 15.68 25.29
C LEU A 723 0.12 14.35 25.55
N LEU A 724 0.67 13.22 25.09
CA LEU A 724 0.07 11.89 25.23
C LEU A 724 0.05 11.40 26.69
N ASP A 725 1.07 11.71 27.49
CA ASP A 725 1.16 11.39 28.92
C ASP A 725 0.14 12.19 29.77
N SER A 726 -0.40 13.30 29.24
CA SER A 726 -1.56 13.97 29.85
C SER A 726 -2.88 13.23 29.58
N LEU A 727 -3.00 12.55 28.43
CA LEU A 727 -4.22 11.88 27.98
C LEU A 727 -4.35 10.46 28.52
N ILE A 728 -3.26 9.68 28.55
CA ILE A 728 -3.29 8.30 29.06
C ILE A 728 -3.70 8.22 30.54
N LYS A 729 -3.52 9.31 31.30
CA LYS A 729 -3.98 9.44 32.70
C LYS A 729 -5.48 9.69 32.82
N LEU A 730 -6.13 10.21 31.77
CA LEU A 730 -7.58 10.42 31.69
C LEU A 730 -8.29 9.25 31.00
N HIS A 731 -7.61 8.60 30.04
CA HIS A 731 -8.12 7.47 29.27
C HIS A 731 -7.09 6.32 29.23
N PRO A 732 -6.93 5.54 30.33
CA PRO A 732 -5.91 4.49 30.45
C PRO A 732 -6.06 3.32 29.46
N GLU A 733 -7.23 3.18 28.86
CA GLU A 733 -7.61 2.15 27.89
C GLU A 733 -7.38 2.57 26.42
N ASP A 734 -6.83 3.76 26.15
CA ASP A 734 -6.55 4.19 24.77
C ASP A 734 -5.27 3.54 24.23
N ALA A 735 -5.46 2.45 23.48
CA ALA A 735 -4.37 1.71 22.84
C ALA A 735 -3.65 2.49 21.70
N GLU A 736 -4.27 3.49 21.07
CA GLU A 736 -3.56 4.35 20.09
C GLU A 736 -2.59 5.29 20.83
N VAL A 737 -3.08 5.99 21.86
CA VAL A 737 -2.27 6.87 22.71
C VAL A 737 -1.15 6.09 23.41
N GLY A 738 -1.45 4.92 23.99
CA GLY A 738 -0.48 4.06 24.65
C GLY A 738 0.64 3.59 23.71
N TYR A 739 0.32 3.21 22.48
CA TYR A 739 1.32 2.85 21.48
C TYR A 739 2.25 4.03 21.12
N TYR A 740 1.70 5.20 20.79
CA TYR A 740 2.53 6.34 20.38
C TYR A 740 3.34 6.93 21.54
N LEU A 741 2.80 6.91 22.77
CA LEU A 741 3.54 7.32 23.97
C LEU A 741 4.72 6.37 24.26
N ALA A 742 4.50 5.05 24.15
CA ALA A 742 5.59 4.09 24.29
C ALA A 742 6.64 4.22 23.18
N LEU A 743 6.23 4.50 21.94
CA LEU A 743 7.15 4.77 20.82
C LEU A 743 8.00 6.01 21.09
N ALA A 744 7.41 7.08 21.63
CA ALA A 744 8.15 8.26 22.06
C ALA A 744 9.13 7.95 23.19
N HIS A 745 8.72 7.19 24.21
CA HIS A 745 9.61 6.77 25.30
C HIS A 745 10.75 5.87 24.82
N PHE A 746 10.50 4.96 23.87
CA PHE A 746 11.51 4.13 23.24
C PHE A 746 12.58 4.98 22.53
N HIS A 747 12.17 5.93 21.66
CA HIS A 747 13.11 6.84 20.99
C HIS A 747 13.81 7.84 21.94
N MET A 748 13.20 8.17 23.09
CA MET A 748 13.87 8.90 24.19
C MET A 748 14.81 8.01 25.03
N ASN A 749 15.06 6.76 24.65
CA ASN A 749 15.83 5.76 25.40
C ASN A 749 15.29 5.45 26.82
N LYS A 750 14.00 5.72 27.07
CA LYS A 750 13.28 5.45 28.32
C LYS A 750 12.62 4.06 28.28
N ILE A 751 13.44 3.05 27.99
CA ILE A 751 13.03 1.66 27.67
C ILE A 751 12.10 1.07 28.73
N SER A 752 12.41 1.25 30.02
CA SER A 752 11.59 0.75 31.13
C SER A 752 10.16 1.30 31.11
N SER A 753 10.00 2.60 30.86
CA SER A 753 8.68 3.24 30.74
C SER A 753 7.94 2.75 29.49
N ALA A 754 8.63 2.67 28.35
CA ALA A 754 8.03 2.16 27.10
C ALA A 754 7.48 0.74 27.29
N SER A 755 8.23 -0.14 27.98
CA SER A 755 7.80 -1.50 28.31
C SER A 755 6.55 -1.55 29.20
N GLN A 756 6.50 -0.72 30.25
CA GLN A 756 5.34 -0.61 31.13
C GLN A 756 4.09 -0.13 30.37
N ILE A 757 4.23 0.91 29.55
CA ILE A 757 3.13 1.50 28.77
C ILE A 757 2.62 0.51 27.71
N LEU A 758 3.50 -0.25 27.04
CA LEU A 758 3.10 -1.29 26.09
C LEU A 758 2.34 -2.44 26.75
N HIS A 759 2.77 -2.90 27.92
CA HIS A 759 2.08 -3.94 28.68
C HIS A 759 0.69 -3.50 29.15
N GLN A 760 0.51 -2.20 29.44
CA GLN A 760 -0.82 -1.63 29.69
C GLN A 760 -1.65 -1.57 28.41
N ALA A 761 -1.12 -0.96 27.34
CA ALA A 761 -1.81 -0.83 26.05
C ALA A 761 -2.18 -2.17 25.40
N SER A 762 -1.45 -3.26 25.69
CA SER A 762 -1.79 -4.61 25.22
C SER A 762 -2.97 -5.27 25.93
N LYS A 763 -3.45 -4.70 27.05
CA LYS A 763 -4.61 -5.23 27.80
C LYS A 763 -5.92 -4.54 27.45
N ALA A 764 -5.84 -3.31 26.96
CA ALA A 764 -7.00 -2.56 26.50
C ALA A 764 -7.69 -3.27 25.31
N PRO A 765 -9.03 -3.23 25.21
CA PRO A 765 -9.77 -3.84 24.11
C PRO A 765 -9.52 -3.06 22.80
N ALA A 766 -8.49 -3.47 22.05
CA ALA A 766 -8.06 -2.79 20.84
C ALA A 766 -9.11 -2.85 19.73
N SER A 767 -9.84 -1.74 19.54
CA SER A 767 -10.85 -1.55 18.48
C SER A 767 -10.31 -1.72 17.05
N ASN A 768 -8.99 -1.66 16.87
CA ASN A 768 -8.33 -1.75 15.57
C ASN A 768 -7.19 -2.79 15.59
N LYS A 769 -7.38 -3.90 14.86
CA LYS A 769 -6.40 -5.00 14.69
C LYS A 769 -5.03 -4.55 14.19
N ARG A 770 -4.94 -3.37 13.54
CA ARG A 770 -3.66 -2.78 13.13
C ARG A 770 -2.82 -2.29 14.32
N ILE A 771 -3.47 -1.74 15.35
CA ILE A 771 -2.80 -1.18 16.52
C ILE A 771 -2.25 -2.31 17.41
N SER A 772 -2.98 -3.42 17.57
CA SER A 772 -2.49 -4.63 18.25
C SER A 772 -1.17 -5.13 17.65
N LYS A 773 -1.11 -5.31 16.31
CA LYS A 773 0.11 -5.73 15.61
C LYS A 773 1.28 -4.73 15.76
N LEU A 774 1.00 -3.43 15.92
CA LEU A 774 2.02 -2.41 16.16
C LEU A 774 2.54 -2.45 17.61
N ILE A 775 1.66 -2.62 18.60
CA ILE A 775 2.03 -2.84 20.01
C ILE A 775 2.89 -4.10 20.14
N GLU A 776 2.48 -5.21 19.52
CA GLU A 776 3.25 -6.47 19.50
C GLU A 776 4.66 -6.26 18.92
N ALA A 777 4.77 -5.64 17.75
CA ALA A 777 6.04 -5.40 17.07
C ALA A 777 6.98 -4.48 17.87
N LEU A 778 6.45 -3.40 18.47
CA LEU A 778 7.24 -2.51 19.30
C LEU A 778 7.63 -3.17 20.64
N ALA A 779 6.75 -3.99 21.23
CA ALA A 779 7.06 -4.77 22.43
C ALA A 779 8.15 -5.83 22.17
N VAL A 780 8.28 -6.37 20.95
CA VAL A 780 9.45 -7.18 20.57
C VAL A 780 10.72 -6.32 20.57
N LYS A 781 10.73 -5.16 19.88
CA LYS A 781 11.90 -4.25 19.85
C LYS A 781 12.37 -3.81 21.24
N VAL A 782 11.43 -3.39 22.09
CA VAL A 782 11.67 -2.98 23.49
C VAL A 782 12.28 -4.12 24.32
N ARG A 783 11.91 -5.37 24.07
CA ARG A 783 12.49 -6.56 24.73
C ARG A 783 13.86 -6.95 24.18
N SER A 784 14.16 -6.68 22.91
CA SER A 784 15.48 -6.92 22.31
C SER A 784 16.51 -5.82 22.58
N GLY A 785 16.14 -4.71 23.22
CA GLY A 785 17.07 -3.68 23.71
C GLY A 785 17.81 -2.85 22.64
N GLY A 786 17.49 -3.04 21.36
CA GLY A 786 18.10 -2.30 20.25
C GLY A 786 17.30 -1.06 19.84
N ILE A 787 18.02 0.05 19.65
CA ILE A 787 17.55 1.28 19.00
C ILE A 787 17.57 1.06 17.47
#